data_AF-A2G1N4-F1
#
_entry.id   AF-A2G1N4-F1
#
_cell.length_a   1.000
_cell.length_b   1.000
_cell.length_c   1.000
_cell.angle_alpha   90.00
_cell.angle_beta   90.00
_cell.angle_gamma   90.00
#
_symmetry.space_group_name_H-M   'P 1'
#
loop_
_entity.id
_entity.type
_entity.pdbx_description
1 polymer ?
#
loop_
_entity_poly.entity_id
_entity_poly.type
_entity_poly.pdbx_seq_one_letter_code
_entity_poly.pdbx_strand_id
1 'polypeptide(L)'
;MLTTNSSHNIATASLALAAGKRGTEFEGVAPGANVASYFFTNYSMQAEHLQTVMCHQSLKWNISILQYLYIEKPNGYVQYVQPEVIPKEIADDCLYHPQEGNWPHPIVVPVGYQTAFDPILSPPSGWPLVFSISGITNRGLSLSHSAEGASVFMVAPTAGNAPIFTASPKSTNSTNKNFTSTNASAAIFAGGLAVLLEANPNLTLSDLFYITAFSADKVNPNTIIWDKNGIQLNYNRRSGFGRLNLGRAVDIALNWTSTGKFYEYKVEKTLNLIIEDREHNVTFDFTERSAKSVLCVSLFFKSKKLSFGSLNPHIISPNGTRCEMKILTEADLTSTINSVELMGYKFLGENPIGKWTVSFRVADDAYHGTIESLGLKFFYNKIAPNISLINQRNDCHSPFAIKVSKVTFKEENITLYAGKNASVDVNVSDDARKAYYTVWVSSPDGNNRVIISAKFNKDFTQILIDYVPSVFRDKLDMILIVDSMDPKCIYSSNVSINYRNILTPSIIKPKNGSIFSTKEKDIYVEYVLQLDRILYDGFSTAIAATIISPDSKAILNRVWIRNTGNKYIYNIIPSTKKFYLQISPVSTDKQQYFDPMTIELFVVEQDGNYRPSILTPVQITEIVFIVILHVILICSLIYRYINLFCVKNPAFNFEFE
;
A
#
# COMPACT_ATOMS: atom_id res chain seq x y z
N MET A 1 -20.48 -9.78 28.26
CA MET A 1 -19.01 -9.83 28.09
C MET A 1 -18.49 -11.16 28.61
N LEU A 2 -17.80 -11.94 27.77
CA LEU A 2 -16.94 -13.05 28.22
C LEU A 2 -15.53 -12.80 27.68
N THR A 3 -14.76 -11.98 28.41
CA THR A 3 -13.41 -11.55 28.03
C THR A 3 -12.38 -12.49 28.66
N THR A 4 -12.00 -13.55 27.94
CA THR A 4 -11.06 -14.60 28.39
C THR A 4 -9.58 -14.17 28.35
N ASN A 5 -9.29 -12.88 28.50
CA ASN A 5 -7.94 -12.40 28.83
C ASN A 5 -7.96 -11.01 29.47
N SER A 6 -7.08 -10.78 30.45
CA SER A 6 -6.89 -9.49 31.13
C SER A 6 -5.76 -8.63 30.53
N SER A 7 -5.12 -9.11 29.46
CA SER A 7 -4.05 -8.39 28.75
C SER A 7 -4.61 -7.31 27.82
N HIS A 8 -3.93 -6.16 27.75
CA HIS A 8 -4.20 -5.15 26.72
C HIS A 8 -3.73 -5.69 25.37
N ASN A 9 -4.67 -6.14 24.53
CA ASN A 9 -4.40 -6.56 23.16
C ASN A 9 -5.28 -5.80 22.16
N ILE A 10 -4.90 -5.84 20.88
CA ILE A 10 -5.56 -5.06 19.82
C ILE A 10 -7.03 -5.50 19.66
N ALA A 11 -7.31 -6.80 19.79
CA ALA A 11 -8.66 -7.36 19.71
C ALA A 11 -9.61 -6.80 20.78
N THR A 12 -9.25 -6.87 22.06
CA THR A 12 -10.10 -6.37 23.17
C THR A 12 -10.32 -4.85 23.10
N ALA A 13 -9.32 -4.08 22.68
CA ALA A 13 -9.49 -2.65 22.43
C ALA A 13 -10.39 -2.35 21.22
N SER A 14 -10.38 -3.22 20.20
CA SER A 14 -11.23 -3.11 19.02
C SER A 14 -12.69 -3.46 19.34
N LEU A 15 -12.94 -4.51 20.12
CA LEU A 15 -14.28 -4.83 20.60
C LEU A 15 -14.87 -3.71 21.48
N ALA A 16 -14.04 -2.96 22.22
CA ALA A 16 -14.49 -1.79 22.96
C ALA A 16 -14.93 -0.63 22.05
N LEU A 17 -14.32 -0.44 20.88
CA LEU A 17 -14.77 0.52 19.85
C LEU A 17 -16.04 0.04 19.13
N ALA A 18 -16.15 -1.26 18.86
CA ALA A 18 -17.32 -1.83 18.21
C ALA A 18 -18.57 -1.82 19.11
N ALA A 19 -18.44 -2.26 20.37
CA ALA A 19 -19.57 -2.54 21.27
C ALA A 19 -19.27 -2.33 22.78
N GLY A 20 -18.20 -1.60 23.12
CA GLY A 20 -17.89 -1.29 24.51
C GLY A 20 -18.93 -0.35 25.15
N LYS A 21 -19.06 -0.40 26.48
CA LYS A 21 -19.94 0.53 27.22
C LYS A 21 -19.31 0.95 28.54
N ARG A 22 -19.21 2.26 28.76
CA ARG A 22 -18.84 2.88 30.04
C ARG A 22 -19.66 4.15 30.25
N GLY A 23 -20.63 4.09 31.15
CA GLY A 23 -21.62 5.16 31.34
C GLY A 23 -22.37 5.45 30.04
N THR A 24 -22.70 6.72 29.82
CA THR A 24 -23.21 7.27 28.55
C THR A 24 -22.14 8.09 27.80
N GLU A 25 -20.94 8.26 28.37
CA GLU A 25 -19.89 9.12 27.82
C GLU A 25 -18.92 8.38 26.89
N PHE A 26 -18.76 7.07 27.06
CA PHE A 26 -17.77 6.25 26.35
C PHE A 26 -18.40 4.92 25.90
N GLU A 27 -19.28 5.01 24.90
CA GLU A 27 -19.89 3.88 24.23
C GLU A 27 -19.20 3.59 22.88
N GLY A 28 -19.16 2.32 22.48
CA GLY A 28 -18.85 1.91 21.11
C GLY A 28 -20.04 2.12 20.18
N VAL A 29 -19.89 1.75 18.91
CA VAL A 29 -20.94 2.00 17.88
C VAL A 29 -22.22 1.20 18.13
N ALA A 30 -22.11 -0.02 18.64
CA ALA A 30 -23.22 -0.94 18.93
C ALA A 30 -23.16 -1.44 20.40
N PRO A 31 -23.42 -0.59 21.41
CA PRO A 31 -23.17 -0.93 22.82
C PRO A 31 -24.15 -1.96 23.42
N GLY A 32 -25.15 -2.42 22.65
CA GLY A 32 -26.00 -3.56 22.97
C GLY A 32 -25.50 -4.91 22.42
N ALA A 33 -24.50 -4.92 21.52
CA ALA A 33 -24.06 -6.13 20.83
C ALA A 33 -23.25 -7.06 21.75
N ASN A 34 -23.47 -8.38 21.61
CA ASN A 34 -22.64 -9.38 22.27
C ASN A 34 -21.29 -9.53 21.56
N VAL A 35 -20.21 -9.57 22.34
CA VAL A 35 -18.84 -9.68 21.82
C VAL A 35 -18.01 -10.73 22.56
N ALA A 36 -17.16 -11.41 21.78
CA ALA A 36 -16.14 -12.35 22.22
C ALA A 36 -14.88 -12.15 21.36
N SER A 37 -13.71 -12.55 21.87
CA SER A 37 -12.43 -12.49 21.16
C SER A 37 -11.72 -13.84 21.20
N TYR A 38 -11.41 -14.40 20.04
CA TYR A 38 -10.45 -15.51 19.91
C TYR A 38 -9.05 -14.95 19.68
N PHE A 39 -8.04 -15.74 20.05
CA PHE A 39 -6.64 -15.34 19.97
C PHE A 39 -5.82 -16.49 19.36
N PHE A 40 -5.05 -16.20 18.30
CA PHE A 40 -4.34 -17.23 17.54
C PHE A 40 -2.81 -17.05 17.54
N THR A 41 -2.25 -15.83 17.45
CA THR A 41 -0.80 -15.60 17.49
C THR A 41 -0.38 -14.34 18.26
N ASN A 42 0.70 -14.43 19.06
CA ASN A 42 1.37 -13.30 19.71
C ASN A 42 2.90 -13.38 19.52
N TYR A 43 3.45 -12.76 18.47
CA TYR A 43 4.88 -12.67 18.10
C TYR A 43 5.67 -13.99 17.98
N SER A 44 5.71 -14.81 19.03
CA SER A 44 6.40 -16.10 19.12
C SER A 44 5.52 -17.22 19.70
N MET A 45 4.33 -16.89 20.23
CA MET A 45 3.37 -17.88 20.75
C MET A 45 2.21 -18.04 19.76
N GLN A 46 2.09 -19.23 19.16
CA GLN A 46 0.84 -19.67 18.55
C GLN A 46 -0.06 -20.23 19.67
N ALA A 47 -1.25 -19.67 19.81
CA ALA A 47 -2.27 -20.16 20.75
C ALA A 47 -3.21 -21.16 20.05
N GLU A 48 -3.57 -20.88 18.81
CA GLU A 48 -4.39 -21.73 17.94
C GLU A 48 -4.00 -21.48 16.47
N HIS A 49 -4.39 -22.37 15.56
CA HIS A 49 -4.26 -22.09 14.12
C HIS A 49 -5.40 -21.19 13.63
N LEU A 50 -5.14 -20.29 12.67
CA LEU A 50 -6.18 -19.38 12.15
C LEU A 50 -7.37 -20.16 11.57
N GLN A 51 -7.12 -21.30 10.91
CA GLN A 51 -8.16 -22.18 10.39
C GLN A 51 -9.06 -22.78 11.49
N THR A 52 -8.52 -23.05 12.68
CA THR A 52 -9.30 -23.55 13.82
C THR A 52 -10.25 -22.50 14.38
N VAL A 53 -9.84 -21.22 14.37
CA VAL A 53 -10.59 -20.12 15.02
C VAL A 53 -11.48 -19.31 14.07
N MET A 54 -11.16 -19.21 12.78
CA MET A 54 -11.79 -18.24 11.88
C MET A 54 -13.29 -18.45 11.71
N CYS A 55 -13.72 -19.69 11.48
CA CYS A 55 -15.13 -20.06 11.40
C CYS A 55 -15.65 -20.73 12.69
N HIS A 56 -14.91 -20.63 13.81
CA HIS A 56 -15.25 -21.33 15.05
C HIS A 56 -16.61 -20.88 15.60
N GLN A 57 -17.52 -21.85 15.78
CA GLN A 57 -18.90 -21.61 16.23
C GLN A 57 -19.61 -20.51 15.41
N SER A 58 -19.41 -20.47 14.08
CA SER A 58 -20.03 -19.52 13.14
C SER A 58 -21.54 -19.33 13.32
N LEU A 59 -22.27 -20.40 13.61
CA LEU A 59 -23.71 -20.40 13.97
C LEU A 59 -24.08 -19.54 15.22
N LYS A 60 -23.11 -18.98 15.96
CA LYS A 60 -23.32 -18.20 17.19
C LYS A 60 -22.83 -16.75 17.14
N TRP A 61 -22.25 -16.32 16.03
CA TRP A 61 -21.87 -14.92 15.80
C TRP A 61 -22.42 -14.43 14.45
N ASN A 62 -22.38 -13.13 14.21
CA ASN A 62 -22.96 -12.53 12.99
C ASN A 62 -21.96 -11.68 12.20
N ILE A 63 -20.89 -11.22 12.83
CA ILE A 63 -19.84 -10.36 12.24
C ILE A 63 -18.51 -10.78 12.85
N SER A 64 -17.46 -10.86 12.03
CA SER A 64 -16.08 -11.09 12.49
C SER A 64 -15.19 -9.90 12.17
N ILE A 65 -14.20 -9.62 13.03
CA ILE A 65 -13.14 -8.63 12.78
C ILE A 65 -11.81 -9.39 12.74
N LEU A 66 -11.30 -9.67 11.54
CA LEU A 66 -10.07 -10.44 11.36
C LEU A 66 -8.86 -9.50 11.32
N GLN A 67 -8.17 -9.44 12.46
CA GLN A 67 -6.98 -8.60 12.64
C GLN A 67 -5.71 -9.43 12.47
N TYR A 68 -5.17 -9.41 11.26
CA TYR A 68 -3.86 -10.00 10.94
C TYR A 68 -3.02 -8.98 10.19
N LEU A 69 -1.73 -8.89 10.54
CA LEU A 69 -0.77 -8.00 9.90
C LEU A 69 0.56 -8.75 9.77
N TYR A 70 0.85 -9.20 8.55
CA TYR A 70 2.12 -9.80 8.17
C TYR A 70 2.74 -8.95 7.05
N ILE A 71 4.01 -8.60 7.21
CA ILE A 71 4.74 -7.74 6.26
C ILE A 71 6.14 -8.32 6.10
N GLU A 72 6.42 -8.87 4.93
CA GLU A 72 7.69 -9.51 4.62
C GLU A 72 8.70 -8.49 4.09
N LYS A 73 9.82 -8.33 4.81
CA LYS A 73 10.90 -7.35 4.53
C LYS A 73 12.31 -7.91 4.82
N PRO A 74 12.71 -9.07 4.26
CA PRO A 74 14.03 -9.65 4.54
C PRO A 74 15.19 -8.69 4.20
N ASN A 75 15.03 -7.89 3.15
CA ASN A 75 16.01 -6.92 2.67
C ASN A 75 15.55 -5.44 2.82
N GLY A 76 14.57 -5.17 3.69
CA GLY A 76 13.95 -3.84 3.86
C GLY A 76 12.87 -3.48 2.84
N TYR A 77 12.94 -4.00 1.61
CA TYR A 77 11.87 -3.90 0.60
C TYR A 77 10.64 -4.71 0.99
N VAL A 78 9.44 -4.21 0.64
CA VAL A 78 8.19 -4.95 0.82
C VAL A 78 8.09 -6.02 -0.27
N GLN A 79 8.07 -7.29 0.12
CA GLN A 79 7.88 -8.40 -0.81
C GLN A 79 6.39 -8.78 -0.94
N TYR A 80 6.04 -9.47 -2.03
CA TYR A 80 4.68 -9.97 -2.24
C TYR A 80 4.43 -11.20 -1.36
N VAL A 81 3.60 -11.02 -0.33
CA VAL A 81 3.06 -12.12 0.46
C VAL A 81 2.14 -12.94 -0.46
N GLN A 82 2.53 -14.17 -0.78
CA GLN A 82 1.75 -15.01 -1.68
C GLN A 82 0.37 -15.32 -1.07
N PRO A 83 -0.72 -15.40 -1.85
CA PRO A 83 -2.06 -15.75 -1.35
C PRO A 83 -2.09 -17.12 -0.65
N GLU A 84 -1.14 -17.99 -0.99
CA GLU A 84 -0.94 -19.31 -0.39
C GLU A 84 -0.46 -19.24 1.09
N VAL A 85 0.01 -18.08 1.58
CA VAL A 85 0.39 -17.85 2.99
C VAL A 85 -0.84 -17.79 3.91
N ILE A 86 -1.96 -17.24 3.44
CA ILE A 86 -3.28 -17.46 4.05
C ILE A 86 -4.31 -17.65 2.93
N PRO A 87 -4.65 -18.91 2.56
CA PRO A 87 -5.66 -19.19 1.56
C PRO A 87 -7.04 -18.75 2.04
N LYS A 88 -7.85 -18.18 1.13
CA LYS A 88 -9.21 -17.69 1.44
C LYS A 88 -10.15 -18.81 1.87
N GLU A 89 -9.84 -20.04 1.47
CA GLU A 89 -10.56 -21.29 1.76
C GLU A 89 -10.70 -21.55 3.27
N ILE A 90 -9.85 -20.92 4.09
CA ILE A 90 -9.99 -20.90 5.56
C ILE A 90 -11.31 -20.26 6.03
N ALA A 91 -11.96 -19.44 5.21
CA ALA A 91 -13.25 -18.82 5.49
C ALA A 91 -14.46 -19.60 4.94
N ASP A 92 -14.29 -20.77 4.30
CA ASP A 92 -15.38 -21.43 3.56
C ASP A 92 -16.62 -21.71 4.44
N ASP A 93 -16.47 -22.36 5.61
CA ASP A 93 -17.57 -22.70 6.54
C ASP A 93 -18.37 -21.49 7.10
N CYS A 94 -17.87 -20.27 6.92
CA CYS A 94 -18.47 -19.04 7.45
C CYS A 94 -18.61 -17.88 6.45
N LEU A 95 -18.13 -18.01 5.21
CA LEU A 95 -18.22 -16.98 4.18
C LEU A 95 -18.60 -17.55 2.81
N TYR A 96 -17.75 -18.38 2.20
CA TYR A 96 -17.94 -18.79 0.80
C TYR A 96 -18.90 -19.98 0.64
N HIS A 97 -18.81 -20.97 1.52
CA HIS A 97 -19.55 -22.24 1.47
C HIS A 97 -20.13 -22.63 2.85
N PRO A 98 -20.90 -21.74 3.51
CA PRO A 98 -21.46 -22.02 4.84
C PRO A 98 -22.43 -23.21 4.80
N GLN A 99 -22.38 -24.01 5.86
CA GLN A 99 -23.21 -25.21 6.04
C GLN A 99 -24.70 -24.88 6.17
N GLU A 100 -25.57 -25.88 6.00
CA GLU A 100 -27.02 -25.70 6.08
C GLU A 100 -27.45 -25.13 7.45
N GLY A 101 -28.36 -24.15 7.43
CA GLY A 101 -28.75 -23.37 8.61
C GLY A 101 -27.78 -22.25 9.01
N ASN A 102 -26.57 -22.19 8.43
CA ASN A 102 -25.66 -21.06 8.53
C ASN A 102 -25.80 -20.09 7.34
N TRP A 103 -25.19 -18.91 7.42
CA TRP A 103 -25.19 -17.90 6.35
C TRP A 103 -23.79 -17.31 6.11
N PRO A 104 -23.54 -16.63 4.97
CA PRO A 104 -22.28 -15.94 4.71
C PRO A 104 -22.10 -14.74 5.65
N HIS A 105 -21.25 -14.86 6.66
CA HIS A 105 -21.05 -13.79 7.64
C HIS A 105 -20.16 -12.68 7.10
N PRO A 106 -20.47 -11.39 7.33
CA PRO A 106 -19.55 -10.29 7.06
C PRO A 106 -18.25 -10.40 7.88
N ILE A 107 -17.12 -10.41 7.18
CA ILE A 107 -15.78 -10.40 7.77
C ILE A 107 -15.13 -9.06 7.48
N VAL A 108 -14.77 -8.32 8.53
CA VAL A 108 -14.18 -6.97 8.46
C VAL A 108 -12.68 -7.05 8.69
N VAL A 109 -11.90 -6.51 7.76
CA VAL A 109 -10.43 -6.59 7.74
C VAL A 109 -9.84 -5.18 7.74
N PRO A 110 -8.92 -4.84 8.66
CA PRO A 110 -8.22 -3.56 8.63
C PRO A 110 -7.14 -3.56 7.55
N VAL A 111 -7.25 -2.64 6.59
CA VAL A 111 -6.21 -2.44 5.56
C VAL A 111 -4.90 -2.01 6.25
N GLY A 112 -3.76 -2.59 5.86
CA GLY A 112 -2.52 -2.56 6.65
C GLY A 112 -1.96 -1.19 7.08
N TYR A 113 -1.15 -1.21 8.14
CA TYR A 113 -0.44 -0.06 8.72
C TYR A 113 1.07 -0.20 8.49
N GLN A 114 1.75 0.89 8.13
CA GLN A 114 3.19 0.99 7.81
C GLN A 114 3.68 0.14 6.60
N THR A 115 3.63 0.76 5.41
CA THR A 115 4.16 0.30 4.11
C THR A 115 3.39 -0.82 3.39
N ALA A 116 2.17 -1.14 3.81
CA ALA A 116 1.21 -1.79 2.92
C ALA A 116 0.79 -0.74 1.86
N PHE A 117 1.49 -0.70 0.74
CA PHE A 117 1.26 0.31 -0.30
C PHE A 117 0.01 0.02 -1.15
N ASP A 118 -0.25 -1.27 -1.38
CA ASP A 118 -1.44 -1.84 -2.03
C ASP A 118 -2.04 -2.87 -1.04
N PRO A 119 -3.37 -2.96 -0.83
CA PRO A 119 -3.94 -3.86 0.17
C PRO A 119 -3.66 -5.35 -0.09
N ILE A 120 -3.27 -5.76 -1.31
CA ILE A 120 -2.84 -7.15 -1.54
C ILE A 120 -1.60 -7.53 -0.72
N LEU A 121 -0.75 -6.56 -0.37
CA LEU A 121 0.42 -6.72 0.49
C LEU A 121 0.04 -6.76 2.00
N SER A 122 -1.21 -7.07 2.31
CA SER A 122 -1.73 -7.27 3.67
C SER A 122 -2.91 -8.25 3.66
N PRO A 123 -2.70 -9.53 3.29
CA PRO A 123 -3.75 -10.55 3.41
C PRO A 123 -4.27 -10.59 4.86
N PRO A 124 -5.58 -10.77 5.08
CA PRO A 124 -6.61 -11.14 4.10
C PRO A 124 -7.27 -9.97 3.34
N SER A 125 -6.73 -8.74 3.37
CA SER A 125 -7.37 -7.54 2.78
C SER A 125 -7.60 -7.62 1.26
N GLY A 126 -6.91 -8.53 0.55
CA GLY A 126 -7.10 -8.79 -0.88
C GLY A 126 -8.13 -9.87 -1.21
N TRP A 127 -8.72 -10.55 -0.22
CA TRP A 127 -9.73 -11.59 -0.45
C TRP A 127 -11.05 -11.01 -0.98
N PRO A 128 -11.80 -11.73 -1.84
CA PRO A 128 -13.15 -11.32 -2.22
C PRO A 128 -14.13 -11.42 -1.06
N LEU A 129 -15.19 -10.61 -1.09
CA LEU A 129 -16.29 -10.59 -0.12
C LEU A 129 -15.91 -10.27 1.34
N VAL A 130 -14.72 -9.74 1.61
CA VAL A 130 -14.36 -9.16 2.93
C VAL A 130 -14.44 -7.63 2.93
N PHE A 131 -14.90 -7.05 4.03
CA PHE A 131 -14.98 -5.61 4.21
C PHE A 131 -13.61 -5.06 4.61
N SER A 132 -12.81 -4.71 3.60
CA SER A 132 -11.48 -4.11 3.71
C SER A 132 -11.55 -2.62 4.05
N ILE A 133 -11.38 -2.28 5.33
CA ILE A 133 -11.59 -0.92 5.85
C ILE A 133 -10.25 -0.20 6.05
N SER A 134 -10.11 0.94 5.37
CA SER A 134 -8.99 1.86 5.50
C SER A 134 -9.30 2.99 6.50
N GLY A 135 -8.28 3.79 6.84
CA GLY A 135 -8.35 4.78 7.92
C GLY A 135 -8.38 6.23 7.45
N ILE A 136 -9.24 7.03 8.08
CA ILE A 136 -9.27 8.50 7.96
C ILE A 136 -9.06 9.17 9.31
N THR A 137 -8.42 10.35 9.26
CA THR A 137 -8.29 11.28 10.38
C THR A 137 -9.61 12.00 10.70
N ASN A 138 -9.65 12.69 11.84
CA ASN A 138 -10.77 13.57 12.23
C ASN A 138 -11.05 14.73 11.25
N ARG A 139 -10.10 15.09 10.36
CA ARG A 139 -10.32 16.06 9.28
C ARG A 139 -10.91 15.43 8.00
N GLY A 140 -11.10 14.11 7.95
CA GLY A 140 -11.54 13.40 6.74
C GLY A 140 -10.43 13.16 5.71
N LEU A 141 -9.15 13.31 6.09
CA LEU A 141 -7.99 12.93 5.27
C LEU A 141 -7.64 11.46 5.53
N SER A 142 -7.44 10.67 4.47
CA SER A 142 -6.82 9.34 4.58
C SER A 142 -5.42 9.44 5.18
N LEU A 143 -5.00 8.40 5.90
CA LEU A 143 -3.71 8.36 6.59
C LEU A 143 -2.52 8.52 5.63
N SER A 144 -1.37 8.94 6.15
CA SER A 144 -0.10 9.02 5.41
C SER A 144 0.51 7.65 5.07
N HIS A 145 -0.09 6.58 5.59
CA HIS A 145 0.42 5.21 5.60
C HIS A 145 -0.71 4.17 5.42
N SER A 146 -1.88 4.60 4.94
CA SER A 146 -2.94 3.72 4.46
C SER A 146 -2.63 3.24 3.05
N ALA A 147 -2.93 1.98 2.72
CA ALA A 147 -2.81 1.48 1.34
C ALA A 147 -3.75 2.18 0.35
N GLU A 148 -3.45 2.03 -0.93
CA GLU A 148 -4.24 2.50 -2.08
C GLU A 148 -4.35 1.37 -3.11
N GLY A 149 -5.56 0.97 -3.51
CA GLY A 149 -5.77 -0.15 -4.43
C GLY A 149 -7.25 -0.49 -4.68
N ALA A 150 -7.51 -1.33 -5.68
CA ALA A 150 -8.87 -1.70 -6.11
C ALA A 150 -9.68 -2.49 -5.06
N SER A 151 -8.99 -3.15 -4.13
CA SER A 151 -9.57 -3.95 -3.06
C SER A 151 -9.96 -3.16 -1.82
N VAL A 152 -9.74 -1.84 -1.73
CA VAL A 152 -10.22 -1.02 -0.59
C VAL A 152 -11.74 -0.85 -0.68
N PHE A 153 -12.51 -1.39 0.27
CA PHE A 153 -13.97 -1.29 0.24
C PHE A 153 -14.48 0.08 0.71
N MET A 154 -14.06 0.54 1.90
CA MET A 154 -14.52 1.78 2.53
C MET A 154 -13.48 2.33 3.54
N VAL A 155 -13.77 3.48 4.15
CA VAL A 155 -13.00 4.07 5.25
C VAL A 155 -13.84 4.30 6.51
N ALA A 156 -13.19 4.28 7.67
CA ALA A 156 -13.77 4.74 8.92
C ALA A 156 -12.74 5.49 9.79
N PRO A 157 -13.18 6.34 10.75
CA PRO A 157 -12.29 7.12 11.59
C PRO A 157 -11.24 6.28 12.34
N THR A 158 -10.06 6.86 12.55
CA THR A 158 -9.05 6.37 13.49
C THR A 158 -8.42 7.55 14.24
N ALA A 159 -7.70 7.29 15.34
CA ALA A 159 -6.99 8.36 16.03
C ALA A 159 -5.82 8.89 15.16
N GLY A 160 -5.58 10.20 15.23
CA GLY A 160 -4.50 10.88 14.50
C GLY A 160 -4.01 12.06 15.33
N ASN A 161 -4.04 13.27 14.76
CA ASN A 161 -3.79 14.50 15.51
C ASN A 161 -4.87 14.75 16.60
N ALA A 162 -6.00 14.03 16.56
CA ALA A 162 -6.99 13.96 17.62
C ALA A 162 -7.13 12.52 18.16
N PRO A 163 -7.33 12.32 19.48
CA PRO A 163 -7.61 11.01 20.07
C PRO A 163 -9.01 10.51 19.70
N ILE A 164 -9.13 9.19 19.52
CA ILE A 164 -10.39 8.49 19.76
C ILE A 164 -10.34 7.93 21.19
N PHE A 165 -11.43 8.10 21.93
CA PHE A 165 -11.65 7.53 23.26
C PHE A 165 -12.52 6.29 23.14
N THR A 166 -12.33 5.31 24.03
CA THR A 166 -13.21 4.15 24.16
C THR A 166 -13.18 3.62 25.59
N ALA A 167 -14.18 2.82 25.96
CA ALA A 167 -14.18 2.04 27.19
C ALA A 167 -12.90 1.19 27.27
N SER A 168 -12.32 1.06 28.46
CA SER A 168 -11.11 0.24 28.64
C SER A 168 -11.46 -1.23 28.79
N PRO A 169 -10.80 -2.15 28.07
CA PRO A 169 -10.97 -3.59 28.30
C PRO A 169 -10.41 -4.06 29.67
N LYS A 170 -9.66 -3.22 30.39
CA LYS A 170 -9.14 -3.54 31.73
C LYS A 170 -10.15 -3.33 32.86
N SER A 171 -11.07 -2.38 32.72
CA SER A 171 -12.10 -2.11 33.74
C SER A 171 -13.20 -1.18 33.24
N THR A 172 -14.40 -1.37 33.78
CA THR A 172 -15.57 -0.48 33.62
C THR A 172 -15.29 0.98 34.04
N ASN A 173 -14.22 1.23 34.79
CA ASN A 173 -13.88 2.54 35.35
C ASN A 173 -12.68 3.23 34.66
N SER A 174 -12.17 2.72 33.53
CA SER A 174 -11.08 3.37 32.77
C SER A 174 -11.41 3.57 31.28
N THR A 175 -10.65 4.44 30.61
CA THR A 175 -10.70 4.68 29.15
C THR A 175 -9.42 4.21 28.47
N ASN A 176 -9.52 3.64 27.28
CA ASN A 176 -8.38 3.62 26.36
C ASN A 176 -8.37 4.89 25.47
N LYS A 177 -7.20 5.28 24.97
CA LYS A 177 -6.97 6.49 24.17
C LYS A 177 -5.99 6.17 23.02
N ASN A 178 -6.02 6.98 21.96
CA ASN A 178 -5.04 6.94 20.86
C ASN A 178 -4.95 5.58 20.13
N PHE A 179 -6.09 4.99 19.75
CA PHE A 179 -6.10 3.84 18.84
C PHE A 179 -5.88 4.34 17.40
N THR A 180 -4.60 4.48 17.01
CA THR A 180 -4.13 5.20 15.80
C THR A 180 -3.97 4.32 14.54
N SER A 181 -4.39 3.06 14.60
CA SER A 181 -4.30 2.13 13.46
C SER A 181 -5.65 1.91 12.80
N THR A 182 -5.64 1.35 11.59
CA THR A 182 -6.82 0.95 10.81
C THR A 182 -7.67 -0.13 11.50
N ASN A 183 -7.15 -0.81 12.53
CA ASN A 183 -7.93 -1.63 13.46
C ASN A 183 -9.10 -0.85 14.09
N ALA A 184 -8.93 0.47 14.35
CA ALA A 184 -10.00 1.34 14.83
C ALA A 184 -11.13 1.44 13.79
N SER A 185 -10.74 1.65 12.54
CA SER A 185 -11.65 1.83 11.41
C SER A 185 -12.45 0.55 11.14
N ALA A 186 -11.80 -0.60 11.13
CA ALA A 186 -12.47 -1.90 11.04
C ALA A 186 -13.45 -2.14 12.20
N ALA A 187 -13.08 -1.81 13.44
CA ALA A 187 -13.96 -1.96 14.60
C ALA A 187 -15.20 -1.06 14.55
N ILE A 188 -15.02 0.22 14.18
CA ILE A 188 -16.12 1.19 14.02
C ILE A 188 -17.06 0.77 12.90
N PHE A 189 -16.52 0.26 11.78
CA PHE A 189 -17.33 -0.27 10.68
C PHE A 189 -18.10 -1.53 11.08
N ALA A 190 -17.46 -2.47 11.78
CA ALA A 190 -18.10 -3.70 12.27
C ALA A 190 -19.23 -3.42 13.27
N GLY A 191 -19.06 -2.45 14.18
CA GLY A 191 -20.16 -1.98 15.02
C GLY A 191 -21.29 -1.32 14.20
N GLY A 192 -20.95 -0.63 13.11
CA GLY A 192 -21.94 -0.14 12.14
C GLY A 192 -22.74 -1.27 11.49
N LEU A 193 -22.09 -2.36 11.07
CA LEU A 193 -22.79 -3.55 10.56
C LEU A 193 -23.72 -4.18 11.60
N ALA A 194 -23.34 -4.17 12.89
CA ALA A 194 -24.18 -4.72 13.95
C ALA A 194 -25.49 -3.93 14.11
N VAL A 195 -25.44 -2.59 14.03
CA VAL A 195 -26.64 -1.74 14.03
C VAL A 195 -27.50 -1.97 12.79
N LEU A 196 -26.93 -2.29 11.63
CA LEU A 196 -27.71 -2.64 10.43
C LEU A 196 -28.42 -3.98 10.55
N LEU A 197 -27.78 -4.99 11.15
CA LEU A 197 -28.40 -6.29 11.44
C LEU A 197 -29.44 -6.21 12.58
N GLU A 198 -29.29 -5.28 13.52
CA GLU A 198 -30.31 -4.96 14.52
C GLU A 198 -31.53 -4.28 13.87
N ALA A 199 -31.31 -3.32 12.98
CA ALA A 199 -32.37 -2.61 12.26
C ALA A 199 -33.13 -3.51 11.26
N ASN A 200 -32.44 -4.46 10.61
CA ASN A 200 -33.07 -5.44 9.73
C ASN A 200 -32.31 -6.80 9.79
N PRO A 201 -32.80 -7.76 10.59
CA PRO A 201 -32.17 -9.09 10.71
C PRO A 201 -32.21 -9.96 9.45
N ASN A 202 -32.92 -9.55 8.40
CA ASN A 202 -33.05 -10.32 7.15
C ASN A 202 -32.02 -9.92 6.07
N LEU A 203 -31.10 -8.99 6.37
CA LEU A 203 -30.07 -8.57 5.43
C LEU A 203 -29.04 -9.68 5.17
N THR A 204 -28.81 -9.99 3.90
CA THR A 204 -27.72 -10.88 3.49
C THR A 204 -26.39 -10.13 3.38
N LEU A 205 -25.29 -10.86 3.26
CA LEU A 205 -23.96 -10.29 2.97
C LEU A 205 -23.97 -9.34 1.75
N SER A 206 -24.67 -9.72 0.68
CA SER A 206 -24.86 -8.92 -0.53
C SER A 206 -25.50 -7.57 -0.21
N ASP A 207 -26.49 -7.58 0.66
CA ASP A 207 -27.26 -6.39 1.04
C ASP A 207 -26.41 -5.45 1.90
N LEU A 208 -25.61 -5.98 2.83
CA LEU A 208 -24.64 -5.19 3.60
C LEU A 208 -23.62 -4.49 2.69
N PHE A 209 -23.14 -5.14 1.63
CA PHE A 209 -22.27 -4.52 0.64
C PHE A 209 -22.96 -3.36 -0.09
N TYR A 210 -24.18 -3.55 -0.57
CA TYR A 210 -24.92 -2.48 -1.27
C TYR A 210 -25.30 -1.31 -0.34
N ILE A 211 -25.89 -1.58 0.82
CA ILE A 211 -26.38 -0.56 1.77
C ILE A 211 -25.24 0.34 2.27
N THR A 212 -24.10 -0.24 2.64
CA THR A 212 -22.95 0.52 3.16
C THR A 212 -22.29 1.38 2.08
N ALA A 213 -22.22 0.89 0.83
CA ALA A 213 -21.71 1.67 -0.29
C ALA A 213 -22.68 2.77 -0.76
N PHE A 214 -23.99 2.48 -0.80
CA PHE A 214 -25.04 3.41 -1.24
C PHE A 214 -25.23 4.59 -0.28
N SER A 215 -24.99 4.40 1.01
CA SER A 215 -25.10 5.43 2.04
C SER A 215 -23.84 6.31 2.20
N ALA A 216 -22.72 5.96 1.55
CA ALA A 216 -21.40 6.48 1.90
C ALA A 216 -21.21 8.00 1.72
N ASP A 217 -20.51 8.64 2.66
CA ASP A 217 -20.03 10.02 2.52
C ASP A 217 -18.70 10.05 1.72
N LYS A 218 -18.62 10.89 0.68
CA LYS A 218 -17.35 11.16 -0.03
C LYS A 218 -16.40 11.95 0.87
N VAL A 219 -15.39 11.27 1.40
CA VAL A 219 -14.28 11.93 2.11
C VAL A 219 -13.41 12.72 1.13
N ASN A 220 -12.97 13.92 1.54
CA ASN A 220 -12.22 14.86 0.70
C ASN A 220 -12.79 14.96 -0.74
N PRO A 221 -14.07 15.37 -0.92
CA PRO A 221 -14.82 15.11 -2.15
C PRO A 221 -14.25 15.78 -3.40
N ASN A 222 -13.39 16.78 -3.23
CA ASN A 222 -12.73 17.54 -4.29
C ASN A 222 -11.47 16.85 -4.87
N THR A 223 -11.06 15.67 -4.37
CA THR A 223 -9.95 14.92 -4.96
C THR A 223 -10.33 14.27 -6.29
N ILE A 224 -9.43 14.36 -7.27
CA ILE A 224 -9.65 13.95 -8.66
C ILE A 224 -9.78 12.43 -8.89
N ILE A 225 -9.44 11.59 -7.89
CA ILE A 225 -9.58 10.13 -7.96
C ILE A 225 -10.94 9.61 -7.46
N TRP A 226 -11.89 10.51 -7.22
CA TRP A 226 -13.30 10.13 -7.15
C TRP A 226 -13.86 9.95 -8.56
N ASP A 227 -14.07 8.70 -8.94
CA ASP A 227 -14.70 8.33 -10.21
C ASP A 227 -16.04 7.62 -9.96
N LYS A 228 -16.87 7.50 -10.99
CA LYS A 228 -18.16 6.80 -10.94
C LYS A 228 -18.12 5.49 -11.71
N ASN A 229 -18.82 4.50 -11.19
CA ASN A 229 -19.02 3.23 -11.86
C ASN A 229 -20.29 3.25 -12.76
N GLY A 230 -20.58 2.12 -13.41
CA GLY A 230 -21.68 1.97 -14.38
C GLY A 230 -23.09 2.19 -13.83
N ILE A 231 -23.27 2.21 -12.50
CA ILE A 231 -24.53 2.57 -11.82
C ILE A 231 -24.45 3.92 -11.09
N GLN A 232 -23.51 4.79 -11.50
CA GLN A 232 -23.27 6.14 -10.94
C GLN A 232 -22.77 6.17 -9.48
N LEU A 233 -22.39 5.03 -8.91
CA LEU A 233 -21.83 4.93 -7.57
C LEU A 233 -20.39 5.46 -7.55
N ASN A 234 -20.07 6.39 -6.64
CA ASN A 234 -18.74 6.98 -6.50
C ASN A 234 -17.79 5.99 -5.82
N TYR A 235 -16.59 5.82 -6.36
CA TYR A 235 -15.51 5.02 -5.80
C TYR A 235 -14.17 5.75 -5.92
N ASN A 236 -13.26 5.51 -4.98
CA ASN A 236 -11.93 6.10 -4.90
C ASN A 236 -10.93 5.07 -4.34
N ARG A 237 -9.85 4.76 -5.07
CA ARG A 237 -8.87 3.70 -4.71
C ARG A 237 -8.18 3.86 -3.35
N ARG A 238 -8.30 5.01 -2.69
CA ARG A 238 -7.73 5.29 -1.35
C ARG A 238 -8.78 5.39 -0.23
N SER A 239 -10.07 5.43 -0.56
CA SER A 239 -11.16 5.49 0.41
C SER A 239 -12.32 4.52 0.15
N GLY A 240 -12.21 3.70 -0.89
CA GLY A 240 -13.30 2.87 -1.40
C GLY A 240 -14.52 3.70 -1.80
N PHE A 241 -15.72 3.25 -1.43
CA PHE A 241 -16.96 4.02 -1.61
C PHE A 241 -17.07 5.27 -0.72
N GLY A 242 -16.20 5.40 0.30
CA GLY A 242 -16.17 6.54 1.22
C GLY A 242 -16.35 6.11 2.68
N ARG A 243 -16.83 7.04 3.50
CA ARG A 243 -17.10 6.79 4.93
C ARG A 243 -18.53 6.30 5.13
N LEU A 244 -18.73 5.27 5.94
CA LEU A 244 -20.08 4.81 6.31
C LEU A 244 -20.87 5.93 6.99
N ASN A 245 -22.03 6.28 6.43
CA ASN A 245 -23.01 7.17 7.05
C ASN A 245 -24.09 6.31 7.71
N LEU A 246 -23.88 5.93 8.97
CA LEU A 246 -24.69 4.90 9.63
C LEU A 246 -26.19 5.25 9.70
N GLY A 247 -26.55 6.53 9.88
CA GLY A 247 -27.95 6.96 9.84
C GLY A 247 -28.62 6.65 8.50
N ARG A 248 -28.02 7.12 7.39
CA ARG A 248 -28.51 6.82 6.03
C ARG A 248 -28.51 5.32 5.73
N ALA A 249 -27.53 4.59 6.25
CA ALA A 249 -27.47 3.14 6.09
C ALA A 249 -28.65 2.43 6.79
N VAL A 250 -29.05 2.89 7.98
CA VAL A 250 -30.25 2.42 8.69
C VAL A 250 -31.53 2.81 7.94
N ASP A 251 -31.65 4.06 7.47
CA ASP A 251 -32.81 4.53 6.69
C ASP A 251 -33.06 3.65 5.44
N ILE A 252 -31.97 3.27 4.75
CA ILE A 252 -31.99 2.35 3.61
C ILE A 252 -32.31 0.91 4.07
N ALA A 253 -31.66 0.42 5.12
CA ALA A 253 -31.81 -0.96 5.62
C ALA A 253 -33.24 -1.30 6.06
N LEU A 254 -33.93 -0.36 6.72
CA LEU A 254 -35.33 -0.51 7.16
C LEU A 254 -36.31 -0.69 5.98
N ASN A 255 -35.93 -0.23 4.79
CA ASN A 255 -36.74 -0.28 3.57
C ASN A 255 -36.13 -1.19 2.48
N TRP A 256 -35.13 -2.01 2.83
CA TRP A 256 -34.35 -2.76 1.85
C TRP A 256 -35.03 -4.07 1.42
N THR A 257 -35.23 -4.22 0.11
CA THR A 257 -35.60 -5.49 -0.52
C THR A 257 -34.33 -6.29 -0.83
N SER A 258 -34.17 -7.45 -0.20
CA SER A 258 -32.94 -8.26 -0.33
C SER A 258 -32.64 -8.67 -1.78
N THR A 259 -31.36 -8.56 -2.14
CA THR A 259 -30.76 -9.06 -3.38
C THR A 259 -30.44 -10.56 -3.34
N GLY A 260 -30.66 -11.19 -2.17
CA GLY A 260 -30.42 -12.60 -1.92
C GLY A 260 -28.94 -12.96 -1.84
N LYS A 261 -28.65 -14.27 -1.77
CA LYS A 261 -27.27 -14.77 -1.75
C LYS A 261 -26.52 -14.44 -3.05
N PHE A 262 -25.20 -14.34 -2.93
CA PHE A 262 -24.30 -14.26 -4.07
C PHE A 262 -24.10 -15.63 -4.73
N TYR A 263 -23.49 -15.61 -5.92
CA TYR A 263 -23.09 -16.75 -6.72
C TYR A 263 -21.70 -16.46 -7.33
N GLU A 264 -20.89 -17.49 -7.57
CA GLU A 264 -19.62 -17.34 -8.30
C GLU A 264 -19.81 -17.66 -9.80
N TYR A 265 -19.10 -16.94 -10.67
CA TYR A 265 -18.87 -17.31 -12.07
C TYR A 265 -17.37 -17.11 -12.39
N LYS A 266 -16.72 -18.12 -12.97
CA LYS A 266 -15.30 -18.10 -13.33
C LYS A 266 -15.14 -18.33 -14.83
N VAL A 267 -14.32 -17.50 -15.49
CA VAL A 267 -13.87 -17.69 -16.88
C VAL A 267 -12.36 -17.57 -16.96
N GLU A 268 -11.69 -18.48 -17.67
CA GLU A 268 -10.22 -18.55 -17.78
C GLU A 268 -9.82 -18.84 -19.23
N LYS A 269 -8.65 -18.35 -19.65
CA LYS A 269 -8.02 -18.61 -20.94
C LYS A 269 -6.53 -18.89 -20.75
N THR A 270 -5.98 -19.86 -21.48
CA THR A 270 -4.53 -20.08 -21.62
C THR A 270 -4.02 -19.30 -22.83
N LEU A 271 -2.94 -18.54 -22.69
CA LEU A 271 -2.46 -17.61 -23.73
C LEU A 271 -0.93 -17.50 -23.86
N ASN A 272 -0.14 -17.79 -22.82
CA ASN A 272 1.33 -17.60 -22.84
C ASN A 272 1.77 -16.20 -23.31
N LEU A 273 1.05 -15.17 -22.87
CA LEU A 273 1.26 -13.77 -23.24
C LEU A 273 2.52 -13.24 -22.57
N ILE A 274 3.52 -12.87 -23.38
CA ILE A 274 4.61 -12.00 -22.94
C ILE A 274 4.05 -10.58 -22.83
N ILE A 275 4.27 -9.91 -21.70
CA ILE A 275 3.95 -8.49 -21.55
C ILE A 275 5.19 -7.69 -21.97
N GLU A 276 5.06 -6.94 -23.06
CA GLU A 276 6.11 -6.16 -23.70
C GLU A 276 5.86 -4.65 -23.54
N ASP A 277 6.67 -3.81 -24.19
CA ASP A 277 6.64 -2.33 -24.15
C ASP A 277 5.40 -1.69 -24.84
N ARG A 278 4.20 -2.28 -24.73
CA ARG A 278 2.92 -1.81 -25.30
C ARG A 278 1.70 -2.25 -24.48
N GLU A 279 0.54 -1.60 -24.65
CA GLU A 279 -0.69 -2.07 -24.01
C GLU A 279 -1.20 -3.38 -24.62
N HIS A 280 -1.39 -4.41 -23.78
CA HIS A 280 -1.93 -5.72 -24.19
C HIS A 280 -3.34 -5.93 -23.63
N ASN A 281 -4.30 -6.22 -24.50
CA ASN A 281 -5.72 -6.36 -24.15
C ASN A 281 -6.24 -7.79 -24.38
N VAL A 282 -6.76 -8.43 -23.32
CA VAL A 282 -7.36 -9.78 -23.35
C VAL A 282 -8.83 -9.68 -22.96
N THR A 283 -9.73 -10.25 -23.76
CA THR A 283 -11.19 -10.07 -23.59
C THR A 283 -11.88 -11.34 -23.11
N PHE A 284 -12.92 -11.20 -22.30
CA PHE A 284 -13.69 -12.27 -21.68
C PHE A 284 -15.19 -11.96 -21.79
N ASP A 285 -15.98 -12.94 -22.20
CA ASP A 285 -17.43 -12.77 -22.36
C ASP A 285 -18.15 -13.40 -21.16
N PHE A 286 -18.90 -12.60 -20.42
CA PHE A 286 -19.73 -13.05 -19.30
C PHE A 286 -21.10 -13.48 -19.83
N THR A 287 -21.40 -14.78 -19.75
CA THR A 287 -22.55 -15.39 -20.44
C THR A 287 -23.71 -15.81 -19.53
N GLU A 288 -23.56 -15.71 -18.21
CA GLU A 288 -24.55 -16.15 -17.22
C GLU A 288 -25.76 -15.18 -17.14
N ARG A 289 -26.80 -15.50 -17.94
CA ARG A 289 -27.99 -14.64 -18.14
C ARG A 289 -28.83 -14.41 -16.88
N SER A 290 -28.70 -15.22 -15.84
CA SER A 290 -29.42 -15.02 -14.58
C SER A 290 -28.75 -13.98 -13.66
N ALA A 291 -27.49 -13.61 -13.90
CA ALA A 291 -26.84 -12.49 -13.19
C ALA A 291 -27.54 -11.16 -13.49
N LYS A 292 -27.59 -10.26 -12.48
CA LYS A 292 -28.22 -8.93 -12.61
C LYS A 292 -27.32 -7.81 -12.07
N SER A 293 -26.51 -8.09 -11.06
CA SER A 293 -25.51 -7.17 -10.50
C SER A 293 -24.28 -7.93 -9.99
N VAL A 294 -23.12 -7.29 -10.00
CA VAL A 294 -21.87 -7.80 -9.42
C VAL A 294 -21.61 -7.21 -8.03
N LEU A 295 -20.89 -7.93 -7.17
CA LEU A 295 -20.40 -7.48 -5.86
C LEU A 295 -18.93 -7.08 -5.95
N CYS A 296 -18.08 -7.98 -6.42
CA CYS A 296 -16.67 -7.75 -6.72
C CYS A 296 -16.19 -8.64 -7.87
N VAL A 297 -15.08 -8.24 -8.49
CA VAL A 297 -14.42 -8.99 -9.57
C VAL A 297 -12.98 -9.26 -9.17
N SER A 298 -12.54 -10.51 -9.27
CA SER A 298 -11.13 -10.88 -9.15
C SER A 298 -10.52 -11.16 -10.52
N LEU A 299 -9.37 -10.55 -10.80
CA LEU A 299 -8.45 -10.93 -11.87
C LEU A 299 -7.45 -11.94 -11.33
N PHE A 300 -7.44 -13.17 -11.85
CA PHE A 300 -6.46 -14.19 -11.47
C PHE A 300 -5.63 -14.63 -12.67
N PHE A 301 -4.39 -15.04 -12.41
CA PHE A 301 -3.49 -15.54 -13.44
C PHE A 301 -2.37 -16.44 -12.89
N LYS A 302 -1.80 -17.23 -13.81
CA LYS A 302 -0.56 -17.96 -13.61
C LYS A 302 0.54 -17.35 -14.46
N SER A 303 1.77 -17.33 -13.94
CA SER A 303 2.86 -16.56 -14.56
C SER A 303 4.24 -17.19 -14.38
N LYS A 304 5.15 -16.83 -15.28
CA LYS A 304 6.59 -17.15 -15.18
C LYS A 304 7.40 -15.87 -15.25
N LYS A 305 8.41 -15.76 -14.37
CA LYS A 305 9.32 -14.60 -14.21
C LYS A 305 8.57 -13.26 -14.11
N LEU A 306 7.46 -13.25 -13.37
CA LEU A 306 6.60 -12.07 -13.22
C LEU A 306 7.29 -10.96 -12.41
N SER A 307 7.43 -9.77 -12.99
CA SER A 307 7.89 -8.58 -12.25
C SER A 307 6.69 -7.89 -11.61
N PHE A 308 6.34 -8.32 -10.39
CA PHE A 308 5.19 -7.78 -9.67
C PHE A 308 5.25 -6.26 -9.50
N GLY A 309 6.45 -5.71 -9.29
CA GLY A 309 6.67 -4.27 -9.12
C GLY A 309 6.21 -3.44 -10.32
N SER A 310 6.37 -3.96 -11.54
CA SER A 310 5.96 -3.29 -12.79
C SER A 310 4.54 -3.60 -13.26
N LEU A 311 3.89 -4.60 -12.66
CA LEU A 311 2.61 -5.10 -13.13
C LEU A 311 1.47 -4.11 -12.85
N ASN A 312 0.95 -3.47 -13.91
CA ASN A 312 -0.21 -2.55 -13.88
C ASN A 312 -1.39 -3.07 -14.74
N PRO A 313 -2.16 -4.07 -14.27
CA PRO A 313 -3.33 -4.60 -14.95
C PRO A 313 -4.59 -3.82 -14.58
N HIS A 314 -5.46 -3.65 -15.55
CA HIS A 314 -6.75 -2.97 -15.45
C HIS A 314 -7.86 -3.94 -15.85
N ILE A 315 -9.01 -3.88 -15.17
CA ILE A 315 -10.26 -4.47 -15.67
C ILE A 315 -11.12 -3.34 -16.24
N ILE A 316 -11.77 -3.61 -17.39
CA ILE A 316 -12.77 -2.75 -18.01
C ILE A 316 -14.08 -3.53 -18.13
N SER A 317 -15.18 -2.98 -17.61
CA SER A 317 -16.50 -3.62 -17.63
C SER A 317 -17.30 -3.34 -18.92
N PRO A 318 -18.37 -4.11 -19.20
CA PRO A 318 -19.31 -3.82 -20.29
C PRO A 318 -19.95 -2.43 -20.20
N ASN A 319 -20.07 -1.86 -18.99
CA ASN A 319 -20.57 -0.52 -18.74
C ASN A 319 -19.51 0.59 -18.95
N GLY A 320 -18.26 0.23 -19.30
CA GLY A 320 -17.17 1.17 -19.55
C GLY A 320 -16.35 1.58 -18.32
N THR A 321 -16.69 1.09 -17.13
CA THR A 321 -15.91 1.32 -15.90
C THR A 321 -14.52 0.72 -16.05
N ARG A 322 -13.47 1.52 -15.92
CA ARG A 322 -12.07 1.06 -15.81
C ARG A 322 -11.66 0.99 -14.33
N CYS A 323 -11.02 -0.09 -13.90
CA CYS A 323 -10.42 -0.22 -12.58
C CYS A 323 -8.96 -0.66 -12.71
N GLU A 324 -8.04 0.20 -12.27
CA GLU A 324 -6.63 -0.13 -12.09
C GLU A 324 -6.50 -1.09 -10.89
N MET A 325 -6.23 -2.37 -11.15
CA MET A 325 -6.31 -3.44 -10.14
C MET A 325 -5.11 -3.47 -9.20
N LYS A 326 -3.96 -2.94 -9.67
CA LYS A 326 -2.71 -2.82 -8.93
C LYS A 326 -1.88 -1.65 -9.47
N ILE A 327 -1.24 -0.90 -8.57
CA ILE A 327 -0.27 0.17 -8.89
C ILE A 327 1.19 -0.33 -8.87
N LEU A 328 2.14 0.45 -9.43
CA LEU A 328 3.55 0.07 -9.53
C LEU A 328 4.24 0.01 -8.15
N THR A 329 4.27 -1.13 -7.50
CA THR A 329 4.85 -1.28 -6.15
C THR A 329 6.38 -1.29 -6.15
N GLU A 330 6.99 -0.95 -5.02
CA GLU A 330 8.37 -1.36 -4.69
C GLU A 330 8.46 -2.90 -4.77
N ALA A 331 9.62 -3.45 -5.19
CA ALA A 331 9.77 -4.89 -5.45
C ALA A 331 11.23 -5.36 -5.45
N ASP A 332 11.41 -6.67 -5.27
CA ASP A 332 12.68 -7.40 -5.22
C ASP A 332 12.74 -8.44 -6.37
N LEU A 333 13.88 -8.50 -7.08
CA LEU A 333 14.21 -9.43 -8.17
C LEU A 333 13.86 -10.90 -7.89
N THR A 334 13.94 -11.31 -6.62
CA THR A 334 13.82 -12.71 -6.19
C THR A 334 12.38 -13.25 -6.17
N SER A 335 11.38 -12.38 -6.38
CA SER A 335 9.95 -12.69 -6.25
C SER A 335 9.41 -13.58 -7.38
N THR A 336 9.64 -14.90 -7.32
CA THR A 336 9.07 -15.86 -8.29
C THR A 336 7.58 -16.09 -8.06
N ILE A 337 6.76 -15.14 -8.50
CA ILE A 337 5.30 -15.24 -8.43
C ILE A 337 4.78 -16.15 -9.55
N ASN A 338 4.23 -17.28 -9.15
CA ASN A 338 3.57 -18.25 -10.03
C ASN A 338 2.05 -18.05 -10.11
N SER A 339 1.46 -17.41 -9.10
CA SER A 339 0.02 -17.30 -8.84
C SER A 339 -0.37 -15.92 -8.28
N VAL A 340 -1.45 -15.33 -8.80
CA VAL A 340 -2.04 -14.07 -8.30
C VAL A 340 -3.55 -14.12 -8.40
N GLU A 341 -4.24 -13.53 -7.40
CA GLU A 341 -5.63 -13.08 -7.51
C GLU A 341 -5.73 -11.62 -7.01
N LEU A 342 -6.05 -10.68 -7.90
CA LEU A 342 -6.28 -9.25 -7.62
C LEU A 342 -7.78 -8.98 -7.58
N MET A 343 -8.33 -8.60 -6.43
CA MET A 343 -9.77 -8.29 -6.29
C MET A 343 -10.05 -6.78 -6.38
N GLY A 344 -11.17 -6.41 -7.02
CA GLY A 344 -11.61 -5.02 -7.19
C GLY A 344 -13.10 -4.81 -6.88
N TYR A 345 -13.39 -3.80 -6.06
CA TYR A 345 -14.77 -3.43 -5.66
C TYR A 345 -15.45 -2.39 -6.57
N LYS A 346 -14.71 -1.64 -7.39
CA LYS A 346 -15.23 -0.49 -8.17
C LYS A 346 -16.51 -0.80 -8.99
N PHE A 347 -16.66 -2.05 -9.45
CA PHE A 347 -17.79 -2.51 -10.27
C PHE A 347 -19.12 -2.76 -9.50
N LEU A 348 -19.15 -2.60 -8.17
CA LEU A 348 -20.30 -2.93 -7.32
C LEU A 348 -21.64 -2.42 -7.88
N GLY A 349 -22.56 -3.35 -8.14
CA GLY A 349 -23.90 -3.11 -8.64
C GLY A 349 -24.06 -3.10 -10.16
N GLU A 350 -22.97 -3.09 -10.94
CA GLU A 350 -23.05 -3.17 -12.40
C GLU A 350 -23.58 -4.52 -12.88
N ASN A 351 -24.33 -4.50 -13.99
CA ASN A 351 -24.78 -5.71 -14.67
C ASN A 351 -23.58 -6.37 -15.37
N PRO A 352 -23.16 -7.59 -14.99
CA PRO A 352 -21.93 -8.17 -15.52
C PRO A 352 -22.06 -8.71 -16.94
N ILE A 353 -23.26 -8.80 -17.52
CA ILE A 353 -23.49 -9.42 -18.83
C ILE A 353 -22.80 -8.64 -19.95
N GLY A 354 -21.93 -9.31 -20.71
CA GLY A 354 -21.25 -8.74 -21.88
C GLY A 354 -19.74 -8.95 -21.86
N LYS A 355 -19.04 -8.12 -22.62
CA LYS A 355 -17.59 -8.21 -22.87
C LYS A 355 -16.79 -7.42 -21.82
N TRP A 356 -16.05 -8.14 -21.00
CA TRP A 356 -15.02 -7.61 -20.10
C TRP A 356 -13.66 -7.59 -20.81
N THR A 357 -12.80 -6.63 -20.46
CA THR A 357 -11.44 -6.54 -20.99
C THR A 357 -10.42 -6.40 -19.86
N VAL A 358 -9.39 -7.24 -19.86
CA VAL A 358 -8.18 -7.07 -19.05
C VAL A 358 -7.14 -6.33 -19.91
N SER A 359 -6.67 -5.20 -19.40
CA SER A 359 -5.76 -4.26 -20.07
C SER A 359 -4.46 -4.20 -19.26
N PHE A 360 -3.37 -4.77 -19.77
CA PHE A 360 -2.03 -4.62 -19.18
C PHE A 360 -1.39 -3.37 -19.79
N ARG A 361 -1.21 -2.32 -18.97
CA ARG A 361 -0.68 -1.04 -19.43
C ARG A 361 0.77 -0.89 -19.02
N VAL A 362 1.59 -0.38 -19.94
CA VAL A 362 3.00 -0.07 -19.66
C VAL A 362 3.11 1.25 -18.93
N ALA A 363 3.90 1.24 -17.87
CA ALA A 363 4.14 2.38 -16.99
C ALA A 363 5.65 2.60 -16.70
N ASP A 364 6.51 1.68 -17.14
CA ASP A 364 7.96 1.68 -16.97
C ASP A 364 8.63 0.82 -18.06
N ASP A 365 9.95 0.98 -18.26
CA ASP A 365 10.71 0.26 -19.31
C ASP A 365 11.12 -1.16 -18.87
N ALA A 366 10.76 -1.58 -17.65
CA ALA A 366 11.22 -2.82 -17.05
C ALA A 366 10.51 -4.05 -17.64
N TYR A 367 11.10 -5.23 -17.49
CA TYR A 367 10.47 -6.47 -17.91
C TYR A 367 9.29 -6.80 -16.99
N HIS A 368 8.13 -7.14 -17.56
CA HIS A 368 6.89 -7.36 -16.79
C HIS A 368 6.60 -8.84 -16.52
N GLY A 369 7.02 -9.76 -17.39
CA GLY A 369 6.86 -11.20 -17.23
C GLY A 369 6.10 -11.89 -18.38
N THR A 370 5.79 -13.18 -18.18
CA THR A 370 4.92 -13.95 -19.05
C THR A 370 3.71 -14.47 -18.27
N ILE A 371 2.50 -14.27 -18.80
CA ILE A 371 1.22 -14.76 -18.28
C ILE A 371 0.83 -16.05 -19.01
N GLU A 372 0.82 -17.18 -18.32
CA GLU A 372 0.50 -18.48 -18.91
C GLU A 372 -1.00 -18.67 -19.10
N SER A 373 -1.78 -18.51 -18.02
CA SER A 373 -3.24 -18.43 -18.04
C SER A 373 -3.73 -17.19 -17.30
N LEU A 374 -4.89 -16.69 -17.71
CA LEU A 374 -5.52 -15.46 -17.24
C LEU A 374 -7.03 -15.65 -17.17
N GLY A 375 -7.67 -15.13 -16.13
CA GLY A 375 -9.13 -15.21 -16.02
C GLY A 375 -9.76 -14.22 -15.05
N LEU A 376 -11.08 -14.17 -15.11
CA LEU A 376 -11.93 -13.33 -14.28
C LEU A 376 -12.89 -14.20 -13.46
N LYS A 377 -12.98 -13.89 -12.16
CA LYS A 377 -13.92 -14.48 -11.21
C LYS A 377 -14.86 -13.38 -10.74
N PHE A 378 -16.15 -13.67 -10.75
CA PHE A 378 -17.21 -12.72 -10.45
C PHE A 378 -18.07 -13.24 -9.31
N PHE A 379 -18.25 -12.44 -8.27
CA PHE A 379 -19.27 -12.67 -7.26
C PHE A 379 -20.48 -11.82 -7.60
N TYR A 380 -21.65 -12.42 -7.84
CA TYR A 380 -22.80 -11.74 -8.45
C TYR A 380 -24.13 -12.13 -7.80
N ASN A 381 -25.14 -11.27 -7.93
CA ASN A 381 -26.52 -11.53 -7.50
C ASN A 381 -27.45 -11.74 -8.69
N LYS A 382 -28.51 -12.53 -8.48
CA LYS A 382 -29.58 -12.79 -9.46
C LYS A 382 -30.75 -11.81 -9.36
N ILE A 383 -30.69 -10.89 -8.40
CA ILE A 383 -31.58 -9.75 -8.20
C ILE A 383 -30.66 -8.53 -8.09
N ALA A 384 -30.93 -7.47 -8.86
CA ALA A 384 -30.16 -6.22 -8.78
C ALA A 384 -30.63 -5.37 -7.58
N PRO A 385 -29.74 -4.61 -6.93
CA PRO A 385 -30.13 -3.63 -5.92
C PRO A 385 -30.98 -2.51 -6.55
N ASN A 386 -31.87 -1.91 -5.76
CA ASN A 386 -32.61 -0.74 -6.23
C ASN A 386 -31.72 0.51 -6.25
N ILE A 387 -31.18 0.85 -7.42
CA ILE A 387 -30.25 1.98 -7.61
C ILE A 387 -30.83 3.36 -7.27
N SER A 388 -32.16 3.51 -7.12
CA SER A 388 -32.73 4.77 -6.63
C SER A 388 -32.47 5.04 -5.14
N LEU A 389 -31.96 4.04 -4.40
CA LEU A 389 -31.55 4.16 -3.00
C LEU A 389 -30.08 4.65 -2.84
N ILE A 390 -29.37 4.96 -3.93
CA ILE A 390 -28.02 5.53 -3.86
C ILE A 390 -28.10 6.95 -3.29
N ASN A 391 -27.67 7.11 -2.04
CA ASN A 391 -27.73 8.35 -1.27
C ASN A 391 -26.32 8.75 -0.75
N GLN A 392 -25.32 8.65 -1.63
CA GLN A 392 -23.95 9.02 -1.31
C GLN A 392 -23.81 10.54 -1.13
N ARG A 393 -23.14 10.96 -0.06
CA ARG A 393 -22.99 12.40 0.26
C ARG A 393 -21.83 13.02 -0.51
N ASN A 394 -22.12 14.07 -1.29
CA ASN A 394 -21.14 14.77 -2.11
C ASN A 394 -20.69 16.13 -1.52
N ASP A 395 -21.50 16.73 -0.63
CA ASP A 395 -21.33 18.08 -0.06
C ASP A 395 -20.47 18.13 1.22
N CYS A 396 -19.66 17.10 1.48
CA CYS A 396 -18.76 17.08 2.63
C CYS A 396 -17.76 18.25 2.57
N HIS A 397 -17.58 18.97 3.69
CA HIS A 397 -16.66 20.11 3.73
C HIS A 397 -15.22 19.70 3.37
N SER A 398 -14.54 20.54 2.59
CA SER A 398 -13.13 20.32 2.23
C SER A 398 -12.25 20.31 3.49
N PRO A 399 -11.33 19.33 3.64
CA PRO A 399 -10.48 19.18 4.83
C PRO A 399 -9.55 20.38 5.11
N PHE A 400 -9.40 21.32 4.18
CA PHE A 400 -8.58 22.55 4.32
C PHE A 400 -9.40 23.85 4.44
N ALA A 401 -10.74 23.80 4.47
CA ALA A 401 -11.58 25.01 4.48
C ALA A 401 -11.53 25.77 5.83
N ILE A 402 -10.44 26.51 6.07
CA ILE A 402 -10.18 27.30 7.27
C ILE A 402 -10.15 28.79 6.89
N LYS A 403 -10.85 29.63 7.66
CA LYS A 403 -10.93 31.10 7.46
C LYS A 403 -10.19 31.88 8.56
N VAL A 404 -9.07 31.36 9.03
CA VAL A 404 -8.27 31.94 10.12
C VAL A 404 -6.82 32.07 9.65
N SER A 405 -6.38 33.29 9.36
CA SER A 405 -4.99 33.57 8.97
C SER A 405 -4.16 33.97 10.20
N LYS A 406 -2.91 33.48 10.28
CA LYS A 406 -1.92 33.87 11.31
C LYS A 406 -0.51 34.14 10.76
N VAL A 407 -0.34 33.94 9.45
CA VAL A 407 0.85 34.32 8.68
C VAL A 407 0.39 35.35 7.65
N THR A 408 1.00 36.53 7.65
CA THR A 408 0.75 37.56 6.65
C THR A 408 1.96 37.66 5.74
N PHE A 409 1.77 37.49 4.43
CA PHE A 409 2.82 37.67 3.44
C PHE A 409 3.03 39.17 3.18
N LYS A 410 4.29 39.60 2.96
CA LYS A 410 4.60 41.01 2.68
C LYS A 410 4.39 41.40 1.21
N GLU A 411 4.31 40.41 0.33
CA GLU A 411 4.00 40.52 -1.10
C GLU A 411 2.64 39.86 -1.38
N GLU A 412 1.84 40.44 -2.27
CA GLU A 412 0.55 39.85 -2.69
C GLU A 412 0.70 38.74 -3.73
N ASN A 413 1.82 38.72 -4.47
CA ASN A 413 2.12 37.75 -5.51
C ASN A 413 3.64 37.52 -5.64
N ILE A 414 4.10 36.33 -5.29
CA ILE A 414 5.54 35.99 -5.17
C ILE A 414 6.02 35.29 -6.44
N THR A 415 7.18 35.66 -6.97
CA THR A 415 7.78 34.95 -8.11
C THR A 415 8.62 33.77 -7.65
N LEU A 416 8.26 32.54 -8.05
CA LEU A 416 9.00 31.32 -7.73
C LEU A 416 9.52 30.64 -9.00
N TYR A 417 10.81 30.29 -9.01
CA TYR A 417 11.48 29.65 -10.15
C TYR A 417 11.71 28.16 -9.89
N ALA A 418 11.23 27.31 -10.79
CA ALA A 418 11.41 25.86 -10.77
C ALA A 418 12.87 25.43 -10.54
N GLY A 419 13.08 24.48 -9.64
CA GLY A 419 14.40 23.90 -9.36
C GLY A 419 15.39 24.84 -8.66
N LYS A 420 14.90 25.91 -8.02
CA LYS A 420 15.69 26.83 -7.19
C LYS A 420 15.23 26.79 -5.74
N ASN A 421 16.10 27.22 -4.83
CA ASN A 421 15.69 27.66 -3.50
C ASN A 421 15.00 29.03 -3.59
N ALA A 422 14.19 29.38 -2.59
CA ALA A 422 13.55 30.69 -2.49
C ALA A 422 13.35 31.12 -1.03
N SER A 423 13.17 32.42 -0.82
CA SER A 423 12.79 33.01 0.47
C SER A 423 11.55 33.87 0.28
N VAL A 424 10.56 33.69 1.14
CA VAL A 424 9.28 34.43 1.10
C VAL A 424 9.13 35.23 2.39
N ASP A 425 9.02 36.55 2.27
CA ASP A 425 8.94 37.47 3.39
C ASP A 425 7.54 37.47 4.05
N VAL A 426 7.50 37.29 5.37
CA VAL A 426 6.27 37.11 6.16
C VAL A 426 6.32 37.81 7.52
N ASN A 427 5.14 38.02 8.11
CA ASN A 427 4.94 38.34 9.51
C ASN A 427 4.12 37.20 10.15
N VAL A 428 4.60 36.61 11.24
CA VAL A 428 3.96 35.46 11.93
C VAL A 428 3.58 35.84 13.36
N SER A 429 2.31 35.62 13.75
CA SER A 429 1.85 35.89 15.13
C SER A 429 2.53 34.96 16.15
N ASP A 430 2.80 35.46 17.36
CA ASP A 430 3.64 34.76 18.34
C ASP A 430 3.07 33.41 18.81
N ASP A 431 1.75 33.25 18.75
CA ASP A 431 1.04 32.00 19.05
C ASP A 431 1.09 30.98 17.89
N ALA A 432 1.28 31.44 16.65
CA ALA A 432 1.50 30.58 15.48
C ALA A 432 2.93 30.05 15.39
N ARG A 433 3.93 30.76 15.94
CA ARG A 433 5.35 30.35 15.94
C ARG A 433 5.63 29.04 16.69
N LYS A 434 4.71 28.63 17.57
CA LYS A 434 4.79 27.38 18.35
C LYS A 434 3.96 26.24 17.76
N ALA A 435 3.12 26.52 16.76
CA ALA A 435 2.27 25.53 16.14
C ALA A 435 3.07 24.64 15.17
N TYR A 436 2.72 23.35 15.09
CA TYR A 436 3.21 22.51 14.01
C TYR A 436 2.52 22.91 12.69
N TYR A 437 3.30 23.20 11.65
CA TYR A 437 2.82 23.74 10.37
C TYR A 437 3.33 22.93 9.18
N THR A 438 2.73 23.17 8.02
CA THR A 438 3.10 22.58 6.73
C THR A 438 2.97 23.63 5.63
N VAL A 439 3.88 23.62 4.66
CA VAL A 439 3.85 24.52 3.50
C VAL A 439 3.50 23.73 2.25
N TRP A 440 2.58 24.26 1.46
CA TRP A 440 2.03 23.63 0.28
C TRP A 440 2.06 24.58 -0.91
N VAL A 441 2.20 24.02 -2.11
CA VAL A 441 1.81 24.69 -3.36
C VAL A 441 0.48 24.10 -3.79
N SER A 442 -0.51 24.94 -4.10
CA SER A 442 -1.90 24.53 -4.36
C SER A 442 -2.50 25.21 -5.58
N SER A 443 -3.52 24.56 -6.19
CA SER A 443 -4.44 25.21 -7.12
C SER A 443 -5.14 26.41 -6.45
N PRO A 444 -5.59 27.44 -7.21
CA PRO A 444 -6.16 28.66 -6.62
C PRO A 444 -7.40 28.47 -5.74
N ASP A 445 -8.07 27.31 -5.84
CA ASP A 445 -9.21 26.91 -5.02
C ASP A 445 -8.82 26.25 -3.66
N GLY A 446 -7.53 26.04 -3.42
CA GLY A 446 -6.99 25.41 -2.20
C GLY A 446 -7.21 23.89 -2.09
N ASN A 447 -7.82 23.24 -3.07
CA ASN A 447 -8.23 21.83 -2.94
C ASN A 447 -7.11 20.84 -3.32
N ASN A 448 -6.45 21.05 -4.47
CA ASN A 448 -5.36 20.20 -4.91
C ASN A 448 -4.04 20.85 -4.47
N ARG A 449 -3.21 20.13 -3.70
CA ARG A 449 -2.02 20.72 -3.09
C ARG A 449 -0.91 19.73 -2.76
N VAL A 450 0.33 20.09 -3.06
CA VAL A 450 1.52 19.27 -2.80
C VAL A 450 2.37 19.89 -1.70
N ILE A 451 2.73 19.10 -0.68
CA ILE A 451 3.64 19.52 0.40
C ILE A 451 5.05 19.72 -0.16
N ILE A 452 5.64 20.89 0.06
CA ILE A 452 7.02 21.22 -0.31
C ILE A 452 7.97 21.19 0.91
N SER A 453 9.28 21.11 0.67
CA SER A 453 10.28 21.31 1.74
C SER A 453 10.47 22.81 1.98
N ALA A 454 9.86 23.32 3.03
CA ALA A 454 10.02 24.70 3.46
C ALA A 454 9.87 24.83 4.98
N LYS A 455 10.51 25.85 5.55
CA LYS A 455 10.60 26.13 6.98
C LYS A 455 10.69 27.62 7.24
N PHE A 456 10.18 28.11 8.38
CA PHE A 456 10.51 29.47 8.82
C PHE A 456 12.00 29.61 9.11
N ASN A 457 12.55 30.81 8.89
CA ASN A 457 13.84 31.21 9.45
C ASN A 457 13.73 31.36 10.99
N LYS A 458 14.88 31.54 11.68
CA LYS A 458 14.93 31.56 13.16
C LYS A 458 14.00 32.61 13.79
N ASP A 459 13.85 33.75 13.11
CA ASP A 459 13.14 34.92 13.60
C ASP A 459 11.66 34.96 13.16
N PHE A 460 11.21 33.96 12.40
CA PHE A 460 9.86 33.86 11.81
C PHE A 460 9.47 35.05 10.91
N THR A 461 10.46 35.67 10.26
CA THR A 461 10.31 36.77 9.30
C THR A 461 10.32 36.31 7.84
N GLN A 462 10.75 35.07 7.57
CA GLN A 462 10.80 34.49 6.22
C GLN A 462 10.44 33.00 6.23
N ILE A 463 9.79 32.53 5.17
CA ILE A 463 9.71 31.11 4.82
C ILE A 463 10.84 30.80 3.84
N LEU A 464 11.74 29.91 4.22
CA LEU A 464 12.82 29.38 3.39
C LEU A 464 12.31 28.13 2.68
N ILE A 465 12.24 28.16 1.36
CA ILE A 465 11.88 27.03 0.50
C ILE A 465 13.18 26.40 0.00
N ASP A 466 13.42 25.14 0.37
CA ASP A 466 14.67 24.44 0.03
C ASP A 466 14.75 24.11 -1.47
N TYR A 467 13.59 23.79 -2.08
CA TYR A 467 13.45 23.50 -3.51
C TYR A 467 12.01 23.83 -3.97
N VAL A 468 11.88 24.79 -4.88
CA VAL A 468 10.64 25.09 -5.61
C VAL A 468 10.39 23.97 -6.63
N PRO A 469 9.21 23.32 -6.62
CA PRO A 469 8.96 22.18 -7.51
C PRO A 469 9.16 22.48 -8.99
N SER A 470 9.78 21.55 -9.72
CA SER A 470 10.13 21.66 -11.14
C SER A 470 9.22 20.85 -12.08
N VAL A 471 8.06 20.41 -11.58
CA VAL A 471 7.20 19.41 -12.23
C VAL A 471 5.96 20.00 -12.91
N PHE A 472 5.70 21.28 -12.74
CA PHE A 472 4.51 21.96 -13.27
C PHE A 472 4.89 22.86 -14.45
N ARG A 473 3.97 23.14 -15.37
CA ARG A 473 4.24 23.98 -16.55
C ARG A 473 4.48 25.45 -16.19
N ASP A 474 5.28 26.16 -16.99
CA ASP A 474 5.45 27.63 -16.90
C ASP A 474 4.09 28.35 -16.85
N LYS A 475 3.96 29.31 -15.92
CA LYS A 475 2.73 30.11 -15.72
C LYS A 475 1.49 29.24 -15.48
N LEU A 476 1.62 28.16 -14.71
CA LEU A 476 0.46 27.56 -14.06
C LEU A 476 0.00 28.47 -12.91
N ASP A 477 -1.30 28.69 -12.78
CA ASP A 477 -1.87 29.44 -11.66
C ASP A 477 -1.75 28.64 -10.36
N MET A 478 -1.12 29.23 -9.36
CA MET A 478 -0.86 28.58 -8.07
C MET A 478 -0.96 29.55 -6.91
N ILE A 479 -1.25 29.03 -5.72
CA ILE A 479 -1.10 29.70 -4.44
C ILE A 479 -0.14 28.94 -3.53
N LEU A 480 0.64 29.67 -2.72
CA LEU A 480 1.40 29.12 -1.59
C LEU A 480 0.45 29.09 -0.39
N ILE A 481 0.39 27.99 0.35
CA ILE A 481 -0.42 27.86 1.57
C ILE A 481 0.46 27.44 2.73
N VAL A 482 0.35 28.13 3.87
CA VAL A 482 0.86 27.70 5.17
C VAL A 482 -0.32 27.24 6.02
N ASP A 483 -0.43 25.94 6.20
CA ASP A 483 -1.49 25.29 6.98
C ASP A 483 -0.93 24.83 8.33
N SER A 484 -1.63 25.16 9.41
CA SER A 484 -1.40 24.55 10.72
C SER A 484 -1.92 23.11 10.75
N MET A 485 -1.11 22.25 11.36
CA MET A 485 -1.42 20.87 11.71
C MET A 485 -1.59 20.68 13.23
N ASP A 486 -1.37 21.73 14.03
CA ASP A 486 -1.66 21.74 15.47
C ASP A 486 -3.18 21.92 15.70
N PRO A 487 -3.87 20.93 16.32
CA PRO A 487 -5.31 21.03 16.61
C PRO A 487 -5.64 22.14 17.63
N LYS A 488 -4.67 22.68 18.37
CA LYS A 488 -4.86 23.78 19.33
C LYS A 488 -4.67 25.17 18.72
N CYS A 489 -3.97 25.26 17.58
CA CYS A 489 -3.65 26.53 16.93
C CYS A 489 -3.94 26.44 15.43
N ILE A 490 -5.22 26.21 15.10
CA ILE A 490 -5.67 26.05 13.72
C ILE A 490 -5.60 27.39 12.98
N TYR A 491 -4.89 27.41 11.85
CA TYR A 491 -4.85 28.51 10.89
C TYR A 491 -4.53 27.99 9.47
N SER A 492 -4.87 28.79 8.48
CA SER A 492 -4.49 28.63 7.08
C SER A 492 -4.27 30.03 6.49
N SER A 493 -3.13 30.25 5.85
CA SER A 493 -2.71 31.52 5.27
C SER A 493 -2.18 31.29 3.87
N ASN A 494 -2.60 32.07 2.87
CA ASN A 494 -2.20 31.89 1.48
C ASN A 494 -1.83 33.20 0.75
N VAL A 495 -1.23 33.05 -0.43
CA VAL A 495 -0.72 34.12 -1.31
C VAL A 495 -0.53 33.57 -2.73
N SER A 496 -0.64 34.42 -3.76
CA SER A 496 -0.45 34.01 -5.16
C SER A 496 1.01 33.76 -5.51
N ILE A 497 1.24 32.87 -6.48
CA ILE A 497 2.58 32.57 -7.03
C ILE A 497 2.62 32.86 -8.53
N ASN A 498 3.52 33.74 -8.95
CA ASN A 498 3.99 33.86 -10.33
C ASN A 498 5.02 32.74 -10.60
N TYR A 499 4.52 31.54 -10.90
CA TYR A 499 5.34 30.33 -11.05
C TYR A 499 6.02 30.25 -12.42
N ARG A 500 7.35 30.15 -12.45
CA ARG A 500 8.16 30.09 -13.67
C ARG A 500 8.90 28.76 -13.80
N ASN A 501 8.66 28.03 -14.89
CA ASN A 501 9.38 26.81 -15.24
C ASN A 501 9.81 26.83 -16.71
N ILE A 502 10.99 27.39 -16.96
CA ILE A 502 11.62 27.47 -18.29
C ILE A 502 12.46 26.22 -18.64
N LEU A 503 12.33 25.14 -17.88
CA LEU A 503 13.12 23.92 -18.05
C LEU A 503 12.37 22.89 -18.92
N THR A 504 13.12 22.13 -19.71
CA THR A 504 12.59 21.04 -20.55
C THR A 504 12.46 19.72 -19.74
N PRO A 505 11.37 18.96 -19.89
CA PRO A 505 11.21 17.66 -19.23
C PRO A 505 12.40 16.73 -19.49
N SER A 506 13.07 16.33 -18.40
CA SER A 506 14.30 15.53 -18.42
C SER A 506 14.74 15.19 -16.99
N ILE A 507 15.67 14.24 -16.84
CA ILE A 507 16.46 14.08 -15.61
C ILE A 507 17.69 15.00 -15.71
N ILE A 508 17.80 15.93 -14.76
CA ILE A 508 18.83 16.99 -14.70
C ILE A 508 20.05 16.53 -13.88
N LYS A 509 19.80 15.75 -12.80
CA LYS A 509 20.82 15.11 -11.97
C LYS A 509 20.38 13.68 -11.62
N PRO A 510 21.28 12.68 -11.62
CA PRO A 510 22.59 12.71 -12.28
C PRO A 510 22.43 12.94 -13.79
N LYS A 511 23.51 13.32 -14.49
CA LYS A 511 23.48 13.42 -15.95
C LYS A 511 23.53 12.02 -16.58
N ASN A 512 22.97 11.87 -17.78
CA ASN A 512 23.21 10.67 -18.59
C ASN A 512 24.72 10.44 -18.77
N GLY A 513 25.18 9.20 -18.57
CA GLY A 513 26.59 8.82 -18.59
C GLY A 513 27.38 9.13 -17.31
N SER A 514 26.74 9.51 -16.20
CA SER A 514 27.46 9.74 -14.93
C SER A 514 28.02 8.43 -14.35
N ILE A 515 29.21 8.53 -13.74
CA ILE A 515 29.95 7.42 -13.14
C ILE A 515 29.95 7.56 -11.62
N PHE A 516 29.64 6.48 -10.92
CA PHE A 516 29.73 6.34 -9.46
C PHE A 516 30.85 5.36 -9.08
N SER A 517 31.39 5.49 -7.87
CA SER A 517 32.27 4.49 -7.27
C SER A 517 31.49 3.41 -6.52
N THR A 518 32.09 2.22 -6.35
CA THR A 518 31.48 1.12 -5.56
C THR A 518 31.19 1.47 -4.09
N LYS A 519 31.77 2.56 -3.57
CA LYS A 519 31.53 3.09 -2.21
C LYS A 519 30.27 3.96 -2.12
N GLU A 520 29.88 4.61 -3.22
CA GLU A 520 28.66 5.39 -3.26
C GLU A 520 27.45 4.45 -3.28
N LYS A 521 26.46 4.73 -2.43
CA LYS A 521 25.21 3.97 -2.31
C LYS A 521 23.97 4.79 -2.63
N ASP A 522 24.11 6.11 -2.67
CA ASP A 522 23.00 7.05 -2.70
C ASP A 522 23.02 7.89 -3.99
N ILE A 523 21.84 8.20 -4.54
CA ILE A 523 21.70 9.10 -5.68
C ILE A 523 20.84 10.31 -5.27
N TYR A 524 21.35 11.50 -5.51
CA TYR A 524 20.52 12.71 -5.53
C TYR A 524 19.96 12.91 -6.94
N VAL A 525 18.63 12.77 -7.07
CA VAL A 525 17.91 12.94 -8.33
C VAL A 525 17.27 14.31 -8.39
N GLU A 526 17.44 15.00 -9.52
CA GLU A 526 16.64 16.15 -9.95
C GLU A 526 16.07 15.88 -11.34
N TYR A 527 14.79 16.14 -11.53
CA TYR A 527 14.06 15.95 -12.77
C TYR A 527 13.07 17.10 -13.00
N VAL A 528 12.59 17.23 -14.23
CA VAL A 528 11.66 18.27 -14.67
C VAL A 528 10.48 17.62 -15.36
N LEU A 529 9.28 18.15 -15.12
CA LEU A 529 8.05 17.83 -15.85
C LEU A 529 7.31 19.16 -16.15
N GLN A 530 6.27 19.11 -16.99
CA GLN A 530 5.42 20.27 -17.29
C GLN A 530 3.92 19.91 -17.14
N LEU A 531 3.54 19.44 -15.95
CA LEU A 531 2.15 19.16 -15.61
C LEU A 531 1.31 20.46 -15.55
N ASP A 532 0.16 20.50 -16.23
CA ASP A 532 -0.81 21.61 -16.18
C ASP A 532 -1.64 21.63 -14.89
N ARG A 533 -1.50 20.64 -14.01
CA ARG A 533 -2.31 20.52 -12.79
C ARG A 533 -1.44 20.19 -11.60
N ILE A 534 -1.67 20.93 -10.51
CA ILE A 534 -1.31 20.46 -9.18
C ILE A 534 -2.30 19.36 -8.82
N LEU A 535 -1.80 18.17 -8.48
CA LEU A 535 -2.60 17.00 -8.13
C LEU A 535 -2.02 16.38 -6.84
N TYR A 536 -2.89 15.97 -5.91
CA TYR A 536 -2.48 15.24 -4.71
C TYR A 536 -3.62 14.33 -4.22
N ASP A 537 -3.63 13.12 -4.76
CA ASP A 537 -4.62 12.09 -4.48
C ASP A 537 -4.12 11.05 -3.45
N GLY A 538 -2.85 10.66 -3.54
CA GLY A 538 -2.20 9.67 -2.70
C GLY A 538 -0.86 9.23 -3.28
N PHE A 539 -0.70 7.92 -3.43
CA PHE A 539 0.47 7.31 -4.06
C PHE A 539 0.39 7.33 -5.59
N SER A 540 -0.81 7.38 -6.18
CA SER A 540 -0.95 7.52 -7.63
C SER A 540 -0.40 8.85 -8.19
N THR A 541 -0.37 9.95 -7.43
CA THR A 541 0.37 11.19 -7.80
C THR A 541 1.86 11.16 -7.50
N ALA A 542 2.38 10.11 -6.87
CA ALA A 542 3.82 9.87 -6.77
C ALA A 542 4.40 9.37 -8.11
N ILE A 543 5.72 9.28 -8.12
CA ILE A 543 6.52 8.71 -9.21
C ILE A 543 7.48 7.65 -8.65
N ALA A 544 7.78 6.64 -9.46
CA ALA A 544 8.74 5.61 -9.13
C ALA A 544 10.12 6.04 -9.65
N ALA A 545 11.13 5.99 -8.77
CA ALA A 545 12.52 5.97 -9.19
C ALA A 545 12.96 4.51 -9.24
N THR A 546 13.25 4.02 -10.45
CA THR A 546 13.55 2.61 -10.72
C THR A 546 14.97 2.46 -11.23
N ILE A 547 15.72 1.53 -10.65
CA ILE A 547 16.98 1.05 -11.21
C ILE A 547 16.69 -0.20 -12.03
N ILE A 548 17.05 -0.17 -13.31
CA ILE A 548 16.75 -1.23 -14.28
C ILE A 548 18.07 -1.83 -14.79
N SER A 549 18.13 -3.16 -14.85
CA SER A 549 19.22 -3.92 -15.46
C SER A 549 19.25 -3.65 -16.98
N PRO A 550 20.37 -3.19 -17.56
CA PRO A 550 20.45 -2.88 -18.98
C PRO A 550 20.23 -4.09 -19.88
N ASP A 551 20.71 -5.27 -19.44
CA ASP A 551 20.76 -6.48 -20.26
C ASP A 551 19.50 -7.35 -20.15
N SER A 552 18.77 -7.22 -19.03
CA SER A 552 17.61 -8.07 -18.72
C SER A 552 16.29 -7.30 -18.51
N LYS A 553 16.33 -5.96 -18.53
CA LYS A 553 15.23 -5.06 -18.11
C LYS A 553 14.68 -5.34 -16.70
N ALA A 554 15.30 -6.16 -15.87
CA ALA A 554 14.80 -6.48 -14.53
C ALA A 554 14.96 -5.29 -13.55
N ILE A 555 14.01 -5.11 -12.62
CA ILE A 555 14.06 -4.10 -11.56
C ILE A 555 15.15 -4.47 -10.55
N LEU A 556 16.30 -3.80 -10.56
CA LEU A 556 17.34 -3.99 -9.54
C LEU A 556 16.96 -3.32 -8.21
N ASN A 557 16.22 -2.21 -8.26
CA ASN A 557 15.71 -1.47 -7.11
C ASN A 557 14.55 -0.56 -7.55
N ARG A 558 13.58 -0.28 -6.67
CA ARG A 558 12.50 0.69 -6.91
C ARG A 558 12.11 1.36 -5.59
N VAL A 559 12.05 2.69 -5.61
CA VAL A 559 11.50 3.49 -4.50
C VAL A 559 10.41 4.44 -5.00
N TRP A 560 9.46 4.76 -4.12
CA TRP A 560 8.46 5.80 -4.37
C TRP A 560 8.90 7.17 -3.88
N ILE A 561 8.82 8.19 -4.75
CA ILE A 561 9.17 9.56 -4.41
C ILE A 561 8.02 10.52 -4.71
N ARG A 562 7.78 11.48 -3.82
CA ARG A 562 6.76 12.53 -4.01
C ARG A 562 7.11 13.30 -5.28
N ASN A 563 6.12 13.57 -6.12
CA ASN A 563 6.32 14.28 -7.39
C ASN A 563 6.54 15.79 -7.14
N THR A 564 7.75 16.16 -6.75
CA THR A 564 8.19 17.54 -6.48
C THR A 564 9.42 17.96 -7.28
N GLY A 565 10.00 17.08 -8.10
CA GLY A 565 11.15 17.40 -8.96
C GLY A 565 12.52 17.04 -8.41
N ASN A 566 12.66 16.79 -7.11
CA ASN A 566 13.91 16.28 -6.55
C ASN A 566 13.70 15.27 -5.41
N LYS A 567 14.71 14.41 -5.20
CA LYS A 567 14.81 13.54 -4.02
C LYS A 567 16.25 13.03 -3.84
N TYR A 568 16.74 13.04 -2.61
CA TYR A 568 17.90 12.22 -2.22
C TYR A 568 17.40 10.80 -1.89
N ILE A 569 17.96 9.80 -2.56
CA ILE A 569 17.57 8.39 -2.46
C ILE A 569 18.76 7.60 -1.92
N TYR A 570 18.55 6.89 -0.82
CA TYR A 570 19.59 6.17 -0.10
C TYR A 570 19.64 4.69 -0.50
N ASN A 571 20.83 4.08 -0.51
CA ASN A 571 21.07 2.66 -0.78
C ASN A 571 20.46 2.12 -2.09
N ILE A 572 20.44 2.95 -3.13
CA ILE A 572 19.87 2.63 -4.45
C ILE A 572 20.90 2.24 -5.52
N ILE A 573 22.18 2.62 -5.37
CA ILE A 573 23.22 2.28 -6.37
C ILE A 573 23.52 0.76 -6.32
N PRO A 574 23.33 0.03 -7.43
CA PRO A 574 23.61 -1.41 -7.49
C PRO A 574 25.12 -1.69 -7.53
N SER A 575 25.50 -2.96 -7.34
CA SER A 575 26.88 -3.43 -7.54
C SER A 575 27.25 -3.68 -9.01
N THR A 576 26.32 -3.46 -9.96
CA THR A 576 26.53 -3.71 -11.39
C THR A 576 27.29 -2.56 -12.06
N LYS A 577 28.22 -2.87 -12.97
CA LYS A 577 29.06 -1.87 -13.67
C LYS A 577 28.27 -0.87 -14.52
N LYS A 578 27.02 -1.19 -14.84
CA LYS A 578 26.07 -0.37 -15.62
C LYS A 578 24.66 -0.56 -15.04
N PHE A 579 23.85 0.49 -15.06
CA PHE A 579 22.43 0.45 -14.77
C PHE A 579 21.68 1.60 -15.47
N TYR A 580 20.37 1.45 -15.68
CA TYR A 580 19.51 2.59 -16.01
C TYR A 580 18.86 3.13 -14.74
N LEU A 581 18.77 4.46 -14.60
CA LEU A 581 17.85 5.13 -13.69
C LEU A 581 16.66 5.64 -14.51
N GLN A 582 15.47 5.19 -14.15
CA GLN A 582 14.23 5.66 -14.73
C GLN A 582 13.38 6.41 -13.69
N ILE A 583 12.77 7.51 -14.13
CA ILE A 583 11.68 8.22 -13.45
C ILE A 583 10.38 7.96 -14.21
N SER A 584 9.41 7.31 -13.55
CA SER A 584 8.16 6.87 -14.18
C SER A 584 6.90 7.07 -13.31
N PRO A 585 5.69 7.11 -13.90
CA PRO A 585 4.44 7.26 -13.15
C PRO A 585 4.01 5.96 -12.41
N VAL A 586 3.69 6.06 -11.10
CA VAL A 586 3.25 4.91 -10.25
C VAL A 586 1.90 4.28 -10.68
N SER A 587 1.09 5.02 -11.43
CA SER A 587 -0.25 4.65 -11.89
C SER A 587 -0.42 5.14 -13.32
N THR A 588 -1.10 4.37 -14.17
CA THR A 588 -1.46 4.82 -15.53
C THR A 588 -2.86 5.43 -15.59
N ASP A 589 -3.64 5.31 -14.51
CA ASP A 589 -4.97 5.88 -14.33
C ASP A 589 -4.87 7.26 -13.64
N LYS A 590 -4.24 8.20 -14.35
CA LYS A 590 -4.07 9.62 -13.98
C LYS A 590 -4.71 10.53 -15.02
N GLN A 591 -5.24 11.67 -14.59
CA GLN A 591 -5.69 12.74 -15.50
C GLN A 591 -4.54 13.38 -16.30
N GLN A 592 -3.30 13.30 -15.79
CA GLN A 592 -2.10 13.72 -16.50
C GLN A 592 -1.05 12.61 -16.41
N TYR A 593 -0.75 12.01 -17.56
CA TYR A 593 0.33 11.06 -17.74
C TYR A 593 1.58 11.79 -18.23
N PHE A 594 2.76 11.21 -17.99
CA PHE A 594 4.01 11.63 -18.61
C PHE A 594 4.80 10.36 -18.95
N ASP A 595 5.48 10.36 -20.09
CA ASP A 595 6.23 9.19 -20.52
C ASP A 595 7.48 8.97 -19.65
N PRO A 596 7.85 7.71 -19.34
CA PRO A 596 9.00 7.43 -18.49
C PRO A 596 10.30 8.06 -19.02
N MET A 597 11.07 8.69 -18.13
CA MET A 597 12.35 9.30 -18.46
C MET A 597 13.48 8.40 -17.98
N THR A 598 14.28 7.87 -18.90
CA THR A 598 15.37 6.91 -18.62
C THR A 598 16.73 7.52 -18.93
N ILE A 599 17.70 7.34 -18.03
CA ILE A 599 19.13 7.66 -18.25
C ILE A 599 20.04 6.50 -17.89
N GLU A 600 21.20 6.44 -18.54
CA GLU A 600 22.24 5.43 -18.38
C GLU A 600 23.33 5.91 -17.41
N LEU A 601 23.74 5.02 -16.50
CA LEU A 601 24.66 5.30 -15.40
C LEU A 601 25.62 4.12 -15.19
N PHE A 602 26.80 4.41 -14.65
CA PHE A 602 27.90 3.44 -14.54
C PHE A 602 28.45 3.36 -13.11
N VAL A 603 28.99 2.19 -12.76
CA VAL A 603 29.73 1.97 -11.51
C VAL A 603 31.12 1.47 -11.84
N VAL A 604 32.14 2.14 -11.29
CA VAL A 604 33.55 1.79 -11.45
C VAL A 604 34.16 1.41 -10.10
N GLU A 605 34.95 0.36 -10.09
CA GLU A 605 35.74 -0.06 -8.93
C GLU A 605 36.86 0.98 -8.70
N GLN A 606 36.95 1.53 -7.50
CA GLN A 606 38.13 2.31 -7.09
C GLN A 606 39.23 1.34 -6.65
N ASP A 607 40.47 1.59 -7.10
CA ASP A 607 41.65 0.91 -6.56
C ASP A 607 41.70 1.06 -5.03
N GLY A 608 41.57 -0.07 -4.34
CA GLY A 608 41.88 -0.17 -2.93
C GLY A 608 43.37 -0.43 -2.76
N ASN A 609 44.02 0.27 -1.83
CA ASN A 609 45.36 -0.14 -1.37
C ASN A 609 45.29 -1.62 -0.96
N TYR A 610 45.99 -2.49 -1.71
CA TYR A 610 45.99 -3.93 -1.47
C TYR A 610 46.51 -4.21 -0.06
N ARG A 611 45.57 -4.49 0.85
CA ARG A 611 45.86 -5.05 2.17
C ARG A 611 45.74 -6.56 2.01
N PRO A 612 46.84 -7.32 1.97
CA PRO A 612 46.74 -8.77 2.06
C PRO A 612 45.99 -9.10 3.35
N SER A 613 45.05 -10.04 3.26
CA SER A 613 44.28 -10.49 4.42
C SER A 613 45.25 -11.02 5.48
N ILE A 614 45.35 -10.31 6.61
CA ILE A 614 46.08 -10.81 7.77
C ILE A 614 45.43 -12.14 8.15
N LEU A 615 46.18 -13.24 8.02
CA LEU A 615 45.70 -14.58 8.37
C LEU A 615 45.16 -14.54 9.79
N THR A 616 43.91 -14.93 9.95
CA THR A 616 43.32 -15.03 11.29
C THR A 616 44.07 -16.11 12.08
N PRO A 617 44.15 -16.02 13.43
CA PRO A 617 44.85 -17.02 14.22
C PRO A 617 44.40 -18.46 13.94
N VAL A 618 43.11 -18.63 13.62
CA VAL A 618 42.50 -19.91 13.20
C VAL A 618 43.17 -20.46 11.93
N GLN A 619 43.27 -19.65 10.87
CA GLN A 619 43.90 -20.06 9.61
C GLN A 619 45.39 -20.38 9.78
N ILE A 620 46.09 -19.68 10.69
CA ILE A 620 47.48 -20.03 11.04
C ILE A 620 47.53 -21.39 11.73
N THR A 621 46.64 -21.68 12.68
CA THR A 621 46.59 -23.01 13.33
C THR A 621 46.21 -24.13 12.36
N GLU A 622 45.32 -23.90 11.40
CA GLU A 622 44.97 -24.86 10.35
C GLU A 622 46.17 -25.18 9.45
N ILE A 623 46.89 -24.16 8.97
CA ILE A 623 48.11 -24.33 8.16
C ILE A 623 49.18 -25.09 8.94
N VAL A 624 49.42 -24.74 10.21
CA VAL A 624 50.40 -25.44 11.07
C VAL A 624 49.99 -26.91 11.29
N PHE A 625 48.69 -27.19 11.49
CA PHE A 625 48.19 -28.55 11.66
C PHE A 625 48.36 -29.40 10.38
N ILE A 626 48.11 -28.81 9.20
CA ILE A 626 48.34 -29.46 7.89
C ILE A 626 49.83 -29.75 7.68
N VAL A 627 50.74 -28.83 8.07
CA VAL A 627 52.19 -29.05 8.00
C VAL A 627 52.63 -30.17 8.94
N ILE A 628 52.15 -30.19 10.18
CA ILE A 628 52.44 -31.26 11.15
C ILE A 628 51.97 -32.63 10.62
N LEU A 629 50.77 -32.70 10.02
CA LEU A 629 50.26 -33.91 9.37
C LEU A 629 51.17 -34.39 8.23
N HIS A 630 51.66 -33.48 7.38
CA HIS A 630 52.61 -33.83 6.32
C HIS A 630 53.95 -34.33 6.86
N VAL A 631 54.49 -33.70 7.90
CA VAL A 631 55.74 -34.15 8.54
C VAL A 631 55.55 -35.54 9.16
N ILE A 632 54.45 -35.80 9.86
CA ILE A 632 54.12 -37.13 10.42
C ILE A 632 53.98 -38.16 9.29
N LEU A 633 53.31 -37.82 8.18
CA LEU A 633 53.18 -38.70 7.03
C LEU A 633 54.55 -39.05 6.44
N ILE A 634 55.41 -38.06 6.20
CA ILE A 634 56.78 -38.24 5.67
C ILE A 634 57.63 -39.08 6.64
N CYS A 635 57.61 -38.80 7.94
CA CYS A 635 58.31 -39.61 8.94
C CYS A 635 57.80 -41.06 8.98
N SER A 636 56.49 -41.29 8.84
CA SER A 636 55.92 -42.64 8.78
C SER A 636 56.33 -43.40 7.51
N LEU A 637 56.42 -42.71 6.37
CA LEU A 637 56.89 -43.26 5.10
C LEU A 637 58.38 -43.61 5.17
N ILE A 638 59.21 -42.74 5.75
CA ILE A 638 60.64 -43.00 5.98
C ILE A 638 60.83 -44.18 6.95
N TYR A 639 60.09 -44.22 8.06
CA TYR A 639 60.15 -45.35 9.01
C TYR A 639 59.72 -46.68 8.36
N ARG A 640 58.68 -46.64 7.51
CA ARG A 640 58.22 -47.82 6.75
C ARG A 640 59.24 -48.24 5.68
N TYR A 641 59.90 -47.30 5.02
CA TYR A 641 60.99 -47.54 4.08
C TYR A 641 62.21 -48.18 4.77
N ILE A 642 62.64 -47.64 5.92
CA ILE A 642 63.75 -48.20 6.71
C ILE A 642 63.44 -49.64 7.13
N ASN A 643 62.25 -49.93 7.67
CA ASN A 643 61.85 -51.30 8.00
C ASN A 643 61.85 -52.22 6.77
N LEU A 644 61.36 -51.75 5.61
CA LEU A 644 61.39 -52.53 4.37
C LEU A 644 62.81 -52.77 3.84
N PHE A 645 63.77 -51.89 4.14
CA PHE A 645 65.19 -52.05 3.78
C PHE A 645 65.91 -53.02 4.73
N CYS A 646 65.77 -52.83 6.05
CA CYS A 646 66.44 -53.65 7.06
C CYS A 646 65.97 -55.12 7.07
N VAL A 647 64.77 -55.42 6.57
CA VAL A 647 64.24 -56.79 6.45
C VAL A 647 64.74 -57.51 5.17
N LYS A 648 65.49 -56.84 4.27
CA LYS A 648 65.75 -57.37 2.91
C LYS A 648 67.20 -57.58 2.46
N ASN A 649 68.22 -57.26 3.26
CA ASN A 649 69.63 -57.50 2.90
C ASN A 649 70.43 -58.18 4.03
N PRO A 650 70.59 -59.51 3.99
CA PRO A 650 71.63 -60.21 4.74
C PRO A 650 72.96 -60.23 3.97
N ALA A 651 74.06 -59.93 4.66
CA ALA A 651 75.46 -60.02 4.24
C ALA A 651 75.93 -59.18 3.03
N PHE A 652 77.10 -58.55 3.18
CA PHE A 652 78.24 -58.77 2.28
C PHE A 652 79.54 -58.36 3.01
N ASN A 653 80.62 -59.11 2.80
CA ASN A 653 81.91 -58.84 3.43
C ASN A 653 82.69 -57.75 2.68
N PHE A 654 83.59 -57.07 3.38
CA PHE A 654 84.71 -56.33 2.78
C PHE A 654 86.01 -57.10 3.09
N GLU A 655 86.75 -57.46 2.04
CA GLU A 655 88.17 -57.78 2.13
C GLU A 655 88.99 -56.51 1.82
N PHE A 656 90.25 -56.49 2.26
CA PHE A 656 91.20 -55.39 2.07
C PHE A 656 92.48 -55.93 1.42
N GLU A 657 92.69 -55.64 0.13
CA GLU A 657 93.94 -55.09 -0.45
C GLU A 657 93.69 -54.63 -1.91
#